data_AF-A0A5C6NW72-F1
#
_entry.id   AF-A0A5C6NW72-F1
#
_cell.length_a   1.000
_cell.length_b   1.000
_cell.length_c   1.000
_cell.angle_alpha   90.00
_cell.angle_beta   90.00
_cell.angle_gamma   90.00
#
_symmetry.space_group_name_H-M   'P 1'
#
loop_
_entity.id
_entity.type
_entity.pdbx_description
1 polymer ?
#
loop_
_entity_poly.entity_id
_entity_poly.type
_entity_poly.pdbx_seq_one_letter_code
_entity_poly.pdbx_strand_id
1 'polypeptide(L)'
;MKSEEKSVLLFETEEDTSQVAIIIPYRNRHEHLKHLLFYLHPMLVRQQLDYGIYVINQDGEGIFNKAKLMNVGFAEALKDYDYECFVFSDVDLVPMDDRNLYRCFESPRHLSVAIDKFNFQLPYNTIFGGVSSFSKQQFLTVNGYSNTYWGWGGEDDDMYKRIIFHGMSINRPDHMTGKYKMIKHQRDKNNEAEEPAPMDTLDPCPDHPQNLIGPFSVDFSHSWTWNEVRRKISTPLQDGGRHKPADCVSKHKVAIIIPYRNRHEHLKHLLFYLHPMLVRQQLDYGIYVINQDGEGVFNRAKLMNVGFAEALKDYDYECFVFSDVDLVPMDDRNLYRCFESPRHLSVAIDKFNFQLPYNTIFGGVSSFSKQQFLTVNGYSNTYWGWGGEDDDMYKRIIFHGMSINRPDHMTGKYKMIKHQRDKNNEDGGRYMPRECLSEHKVAIIIPYRNRHEHLKHLLFYLHPMLVRQQLDYGIYVINQDGEGVFNRAKLMNVGFAEALKDYDYECFVFSDVDLVPMDDRNLYRCFESPRHLSVAIDKFNFQLPYNTYFGGVSAMSKQQFLTVNGFPNAYWGWGGEDDDMYKRIIFHGMSISRPDHITGKYRMIKHERDKHNEANPKNPDKLFHTRETMDKDGINTLNYTVKEIVKDRLYTFINVDIKAPIS
;
A
#
# COMPACT_ATOMS: atom_id res chain seq x y z
N MET A 1 16.61 77.55 34.41
CA MET A 1 16.52 76.29 35.18
C MET A 1 15.09 75.79 35.03
N LYS A 2 14.81 74.91 34.06
CA LYS A 2 14.69 73.45 34.26
C LYS A 2 13.73 73.09 35.41
N SER A 3 12.48 72.81 35.10
CA SER A 3 11.95 71.42 35.04
C SER A 3 10.53 71.43 34.49
N GLU A 4 10.31 70.54 33.54
CA GLU A 4 9.13 70.39 32.68
C GLU A 4 7.85 69.98 33.43
N GLU A 5 6.73 70.43 32.90
CA GLU A 5 5.41 69.84 33.05
C GLU A 5 5.42 68.36 32.63
N LYS A 6 4.83 67.50 33.44
CA LYS A 6 4.05 66.38 32.92
C LYS A 6 2.69 66.39 33.59
N SER A 7 1.73 66.95 32.87
CA SER A 7 0.32 66.70 33.07
C SER A 7 0.08 65.20 33.09
N VAL A 8 -0.53 64.72 34.16
CA VAL A 8 -1.10 63.40 34.24
C VAL A 8 -2.33 63.40 33.33
N LEU A 9 -2.13 63.08 32.05
CA LEU A 9 -3.20 62.59 31.19
C LEU A 9 -3.48 61.15 31.64
N LEU A 10 -4.51 61.00 32.47
CA LEU A 10 -5.23 59.75 32.63
C LEU A 10 -5.76 59.35 31.25
N PHE A 11 -5.02 58.49 30.55
CA PHE A 11 -5.64 57.65 29.53
C PHE A 11 -6.30 56.50 30.28
N GLU A 12 -7.61 56.63 30.51
CA GLU A 12 -8.48 55.47 30.66
C GLU A 12 -8.29 54.61 29.41
N THR A 13 -7.49 53.54 29.51
CA THR A 13 -7.58 52.47 28.53
C THR A 13 -8.76 51.62 28.96
N GLU A 14 -9.90 51.80 28.30
CA GLU A 14 -11.03 50.86 28.39
C GLU A 14 -10.49 49.44 28.36
N GLU A 15 -10.77 48.67 29.41
CA GLU A 15 -10.64 47.21 29.40
C GLU A 15 -11.62 46.70 28.33
N ASP A 16 -11.12 46.56 27.10
CA ASP A 16 -11.86 45.99 25.98
C ASP A 16 -11.97 44.47 26.20
N THR A 17 -12.94 44.07 27.05
CA THR A 17 -13.28 42.69 27.40
C THR A 17 -14.08 41.97 26.30
N SER A 18 -14.00 42.42 25.05
CA SER A 18 -14.84 41.87 23.98
C SER A 18 -14.30 40.51 23.53
N GLN A 19 -15.05 39.45 23.87
CA GLN A 19 -14.77 38.11 23.38
C GLN A 19 -14.83 38.09 21.85
N VAL A 20 -13.88 37.38 21.23
CA VAL A 20 -13.72 37.35 19.77
C VAL A 20 -14.11 35.99 19.21
N ALA A 21 -15.01 35.96 18.24
CA ALA A 21 -15.30 34.77 17.45
C ALA A 21 -14.46 34.75 16.17
N ILE A 22 -13.58 33.77 16.03
CA ILE A 22 -12.74 33.58 14.84
C ILE A 22 -13.40 32.53 13.94
N ILE A 23 -13.92 32.96 12.80
CA ILE A 23 -14.65 32.14 11.85
C ILE A 23 -13.73 31.71 10.71
N ILE A 24 -13.56 30.39 10.54
CA ILE A 24 -12.71 29.79 9.51
C ILE A 24 -13.58 28.91 8.59
N PRO A 25 -13.92 29.37 7.37
CA PRO A 25 -14.62 28.52 6.41
C PRO A 25 -13.69 27.41 5.94
N TYR A 26 -14.20 26.18 5.90
CA TYR A 26 -13.39 24.99 5.72
C TYR A 26 -14.01 23.99 4.75
N ARG A 27 -13.16 23.37 3.92
CA ARG A 27 -13.48 22.16 3.17
C ARG A 27 -12.20 21.46 2.73
N ASN A 28 -12.03 20.20 3.12
CA ASN A 28 -10.95 19.32 2.66
C ASN A 28 -9.53 19.95 2.74
N ARG A 29 -9.28 20.80 3.75
CA ARG A 29 -8.04 21.58 3.92
C ARG A 29 -7.39 21.33 5.27
N HIS A 30 -7.42 20.07 5.72
CA HIS A 30 -7.03 19.70 7.09
C HIS A 30 -5.62 20.14 7.47
N GLU A 31 -4.65 20.00 6.55
CA GLU A 31 -3.27 20.44 6.80
C GLU A 31 -3.13 21.96 6.81
N HIS A 32 -3.89 22.69 5.98
CA HIS A 32 -3.88 24.16 6.02
C HIS A 32 -4.47 24.64 7.36
N LEU A 33 -5.55 24.01 7.81
CA LEU A 33 -6.17 24.32 9.10
C LEU A 33 -5.22 24.04 10.26
N LYS A 34 -4.54 22.88 10.28
CA LYS A 34 -3.52 22.58 11.29
C LYS A 34 -2.40 23.61 11.29
N HIS A 35 -1.88 23.96 10.12
CA HIS A 35 -0.79 24.90 9.98
C HIS A 35 -1.23 26.30 10.43
N LEU A 36 -2.42 26.76 10.01
CA LEU A 36 -3.02 28.00 10.49
C LEU A 36 -3.12 28.00 12.02
N LEU A 37 -3.78 27.00 12.63
CA LEU A 37 -3.99 26.94 14.07
C LEU A 37 -2.67 26.85 14.86
N PHE A 38 -1.64 26.20 14.30
CA PHE A 38 -0.32 26.10 14.93
C PHE A 38 0.34 27.48 15.16
N TYR A 39 0.17 28.43 14.23
CA TYR A 39 0.71 29.80 14.39
C TYR A 39 -0.30 30.75 15.01
N LEU A 40 -1.58 30.62 14.63
CA LEU A 40 -2.64 31.52 15.04
C LEU A 40 -2.93 31.39 16.54
N HIS A 41 -3.10 30.16 17.08
CA HIS A 41 -3.46 29.98 18.48
C HIS A 41 -2.42 30.58 19.45
N PRO A 42 -1.10 30.30 19.31
CA PRO A 42 -0.09 30.94 20.14
C PRO A 42 -0.06 32.48 20.01
N MET A 43 -0.31 33.02 18.82
CA MET A 43 -0.38 34.47 18.62
C MET A 43 -1.57 35.08 19.37
N LEU A 44 -2.76 34.48 19.27
CA LEU A 44 -3.95 34.98 19.97
C LEU A 44 -3.77 34.95 21.49
N VAL A 45 -3.11 33.91 22.01
CA VAL A 45 -2.73 33.84 23.44
C VAL A 45 -1.77 34.97 23.83
N ARG A 46 -0.77 35.29 22.99
CA ARG A 46 0.15 36.41 23.23
C ARG A 46 -0.55 37.77 23.17
N GLN A 47 -1.62 37.89 22.38
CA GLN A 47 -2.48 39.08 22.34
C GLN A 47 -3.45 39.17 23.53
N GLN A 48 -3.46 38.16 24.42
CA GLN A 48 -4.34 38.10 25.60
C GLN A 48 -5.82 38.20 25.26
N LEU A 49 -6.21 37.64 24.12
CA LEU A 49 -7.61 37.62 23.68
C LEU A 49 -8.39 36.51 24.40
N ASP A 50 -9.63 36.80 24.76
CA ASP A 50 -10.64 35.79 25.06
C ASP A 50 -11.38 35.48 23.74
N TYR A 51 -11.32 34.24 23.26
CA TYR A 51 -11.79 33.91 21.91
C TYR A 51 -12.29 32.47 21.76
N GLY A 52 -13.23 32.32 20.82
CA GLY A 52 -13.65 31.02 20.27
C GLY A 52 -13.19 30.87 18.82
N ILE A 53 -12.71 29.69 18.43
CA ILE A 53 -12.39 29.38 17.04
C ILE A 53 -13.45 28.44 16.46
N TYR A 54 -14.13 28.91 15.42
CA TYR A 54 -15.23 28.24 14.75
C TYR A 54 -14.83 27.80 13.35
N VAL A 55 -14.56 26.50 13.19
CA VAL A 55 -14.23 25.91 11.89
C VAL A 55 -15.52 25.42 11.22
N ILE A 56 -15.95 26.10 10.17
CA ILE A 56 -17.24 25.86 9.52
C ILE A 56 -17.03 25.02 8.27
N ASN A 57 -17.27 23.71 8.38
CA ASN A 57 -17.11 22.76 7.29
C ASN A 57 -18.31 22.75 6.33
N GLN A 58 -18.07 22.85 5.02
CA GLN A 58 -19.09 22.54 4.02
C GLN A 58 -19.08 21.05 3.70
N ASP A 59 -20.15 20.36 4.08
CA ASP A 59 -20.35 18.95 3.75
C ASP A 59 -20.83 18.72 2.30
N GLY A 60 -20.50 17.55 1.76
CA GLY A 60 -20.89 17.11 0.42
C GLY A 60 -19.98 17.55 -0.73
N GLU A 61 -20.38 17.17 -1.96
CA GLU A 61 -19.59 17.34 -3.19
C GLU A 61 -19.88 18.66 -3.96
N GLY A 62 -20.90 19.42 -3.56
CA GLY A 62 -21.30 20.67 -4.24
C GLY A 62 -20.22 21.76 -4.28
N ILE A 63 -20.36 22.78 -5.13
CA ILE A 63 -19.35 23.87 -5.26
C ILE A 63 -19.12 24.55 -3.91
N PHE A 64 -17.88 24.90 -3.57
CA PHE A 64 -17.57 25.58 -2.31
C PHE A 64 -18.13 27.01 -2.28
N ASN A 65 -18.75 27.41 -1.17
CA ASN A 65 -19.29 28.76 -0.96
C ASN A 65 -18.73 29.37 0.33
N LYS A 66 -17.56 30.01 0.23
CA LYS A 66 -16.85 30.63 1.36
C LYS A 66 -17.72 31.65 2.10
N ALA A 67 -18.36 32.55 1.36
CA ALA A 67 -19.23 33.61 1.88
C ALA A 67 -20.38 33.07 2.74
N LYS A 68 -21.07 32.02 2.26
CA LYS A 68 -22.17 31.40 3.01
C LYS A 68 -21.68 30.75 4.30
N LEU A 69 -20.51 30.11 4.29
CA LEU A 69 -19.94 29.51 5.50
C LEU A 69 -19.51 30.56 6.53
N MET A 70 -19.04 31.73 6.09
CA MET A 70 -18.77 32.85 7.00
C MET A 70 -20.05 33.33 7.71
N ASN A 71 -21.16 33.46 6.97
CA ASN A 71 -22.46 33.81 7.56
C ASN A 71 -22.97 32.72 8.52
N VAL A 72 -22.82 31.44 8.16
CA VAL A 72 -23.14 30.31 9.04
C VAL A 72 -22.32 30.39 10.31
N GLY A 73 -21.01 30.63 10.22
CA GLY A 73 -20.14 30.75 11.38
C GLY A 73 -20.51 31.90 12.31
N PHE A 74 -20.87 33.06 11.75
CA PHE A 74 -21.41 34.18 12.53
C PHE A 74 -22.67 33.77 13.31
N ALA A 75 -23.63 33.09 12.64
CA ALA A 75 -24.87 32.66 13.27
C ALA A 75 -24.67 31.54 14.31
N GLU A 76 -23.78 30.58 14.06
CA GLU A 76 -23.48 29.49 15.00
C GLU A 76 -22.70 29.98 16.22
N ALA A 77 -21.72 30.87 16.05
CA ALA A 77 -20.96 31.43 17.17
C ALA A 77 -21.86 32.19 18.17
N LEU A 78 -22.86 32.91 17.66
CA LEU A 78 -23.86 33.62 18.49
C LEU A 78 -24.78 32.68 19.31
N LYS A 79 -24.84 31.38 19.00
CA LYS A 79 -25.56 30.42 19.83
C LYS A 79 -24.79 30.03 21.09
N ASP A 80 -23.47 30.09 21.02
CA ASP A 80 -22.59 29.71 22.12
C ASP A 80 -22.33 30.88 23.06
N TYR A 81 -22.15 32.08 22.52
CA TYR A 81 -21.89 33.29 23.30
C TYR A 81 -22.32 34.56 22.55
N ASP A 82 -22.63 35.62 23.30
CA ASP A 82 -22.97 36.93 22.73
C ASP A 82 -21.71 37.71 22.30
N TYR A 83 -21.00 37.18 21.30
CA TYR A 83 -19.78 37.79 20.79
C TYR A 83 -20.08 39.15 20.17
N GLU A 84 -19.34 40.17 20.59
CA GLU A 84 -19.41 41.52 20.00
C GLU A 84 -18.38 41.74 18.88
N CYS A 85 -17.38 40.85 18.77
CA CYS A 85 -16.33 40.93 17.76
C CYS A 85 -16.20 39.62 16.96
N PHE A 86 -16.10 39.75 15.64
CA PHE A 86 -15.93 38.64 14.70
C PHE A 86 -14.71 38.86 13.80
N VAL A 87 -13.86 37.84 13.70
CA VAL A 87 -12.74 37.79 12.75
C VAL A 87 -13.00 36.67 11.75
N PHE A 88 -13.07 37.01 10.47
CA PHE A 88 -13.21 36.05 9.37
C PHE A 88 -11.83 35.79 8.78
N SER A 89 -11.38 34.53 8.80
CA SER A 89 -10.02 34.17 8.40
C SER A 89 -10.02 33.02 7.41
N ASP A 90 -9.40 33.22 6.25
CA ASP A 90 -9.13 32.14 5.31
C ASP A 90 -8.20 31.10 5.93
N VAL A 91 -8.50 29.82 5.68
CA VAL A 91 -7.77 28.68 6.25
C VAL A 91 -6.31 28.60 5.78
N ASP A 92 -5.96 29.31 4.71
CA ASP A 92 -4.65 29.30 4.06
C ASP A 92 -3.82 30.57 4.33
N LEU A 93 -4.28 31.51 5.14
CA LEU A 93 -3.54 32.74 5.45
C LEU A 93 -3.01 32.74 6.88
N VAL A 94 -1.69 32.61 7.01
CA VAL A 94 -1.01 32.59 8.31
C VAL A 94 -0.46 33.99 8.64
N PRO A 95 -0.83 34.61 9.78
CA PRO A 95 -0.27 35.90 10.19
C PRO A 95 1.23 35.77 10.48
N MET A 96 2.01 36.77 10.09
CA MET A 96 3.47 36.80 10.29
C MET A 96 3.92 37.76 11.39
N ASP A 97 3.01 38.57 11.94
CA ASP A 97 3.33 39.59 12.93
C ASP A 97 2.24 39.66 14.01
N ASP A 98 2.63 39.37 15.24
CA ASP A 98 1.71 39.33 16.39
C ASP A 98 1.13 40.72 16.74
N ARG A 99 1.69 41.81 16.21
CA ARG A 99 1.14 43.16 16.37
C ARG A 99 -0.13 43.37 15.53
N ASN A 100 -0.43 42.46 14.60
CA ASN A 100 -1.68 42.48 13.87
C ASN A 100 -2.83 41.96 14.75
N LEU A 101 -3.49 42.86 15.48
CA LEU A 101 -4.46 42.49 16.51
C LEU A 101 -5.72 41.84 15.93
N TYR A 102 -6.05 40.62 16.37
CA TYR A 102 -7.27 39.87 16.00
C TYR A 102 -8.46 40.31 16.87
N ARG A 103 -8.79 41.60 16.81
CA ARG A 103 -9.93 42.21 17.52
C ARG A 103 -10.60 43.27 16.65
N CYS A 104 -11.73 43.77 17.12
CA CYS A 104 -12.55 44.73 16.38
C CYS A 104 -12.22 46.16 16.78
N PHE A 105 -12.55 47.08 15.88
CA PHE A 105 -12.32 48.52 16.02
C PHE A 105 -13.58 49.27 15.58
N GLU A 106 -13.59 50.59 15.74
CA GLU A 106 -14.70 51.46 15.32
C GLU A 106 -15.08 51.31 13.84
N SER A 107 -14.11 50.93 13.00
CA SER A 107 -14.30 50.64 11.58
C SER A 107 -13.96 49.18 11.26
N PRO A 108 -14.66 48.54 10.30
CA PRO A 108 -14.28 47.23 9.78
C PRO A 108 -12.80 47.19 9.37
N ARG A 109 -12.09 46.14 9.76
CA ARG A 109 -10.65 46.03 9.54
C ARG A 109 -10.32 44.96 8.53
N HIS A 110 -9.48 45.29 7.55
CA HIS A 110 -8.86 44.32 6.65
C HIS A 110 -7.44 44.04 7.14
N LEU A 111 -7.22 42.85 7.71
CA LEU A 111 -5.97 42.51 8.38
C LEU A 111 -4.88 42.08 7.39
N SER A 112 -5.25 41.37 6.31
CA SER A 112 -4.33 40.75 5.35
C SER A 112 -3.96 41.66 4.18
N VAL A 113 -3.35 42.80 4.48
CA VAL A 113 -3.00 43.81 3.45
C VAL A 113 -1.69 43.53 2.70
N ALA A 114 -0.87 42.61 3.20
CA ALA A 114 0.43 42.27 2.63
C ALA A 114 0.62 40.75 2.58
N ILE A 115 0.24 40.10 1.48
CA ILE A 115 0.32 38.63 1.34
C ILE A 115 1.49 38.26 0.43
N ASP A 116 2.29 37.26 0.84
CA ASP A 116 3.46 36.80 0.08
C ASP A 116 3.15 36.42 -1.38
N LYS A 117 1.98 35.82 -1.67
CA LYS A 117 1.48 35.54 -3.03
C LYS A 117 1.47 36.78 -3.93
N PHE A 118 1.28 37.97 -3.37
CA PHE A 118 1.24 39.23 -4.09
C PHE A 118 2.49 40.07 -3.83
N ASN A 119 3.63 39.42 -3.59
CA ASN A 119 4.91 40.05 -3.24
C ASN A 119 4.78 41.00 -2.03
N PHE A 120 3.97 40.59 -1.05
CA PHE A 120 3.57 41.37 0.11
C PHE A 120 2.82 42.67 -0.20
N GLN A 121 2.40 42.94 -1.43
CA GLN A 121 1.64 44.13 -1.78
C GLN A 121 0.14 43.87 -1.76
N LEU A 122 -0.64 44.93 -1.55
CA LEU A 122 -2.08 44.87 -1.67
C LEU A 122 -2.47 44.76 -3.17
N PRO A 123 -3.21 43.72 -3.60
CA PRO A 123 -3.51 43.52 -5.02
C PRO A 123 -4.21 44.71 -5.69
N TYR A 124 -5.18 45.30 -5.00
CA TYR A 124 -5.90 46.49 -5.40
C TYR A 124 -6.62 47.09 -4.18
N ASN A 125 -6.92 48.40 -4.22
CA ASN A 125 -7.42 49.14 -3.05
C ASN A 125 -8.82 48.73 -2.58
N THR A 126 -9.65 48.16 -3.46
CA THR A 126 -11.02 47.73 -3.13
C THR A 126 -11.13 46.31 -2.58
N ILE A 127 -10.02 45.57 -2.42
CA ILE A 127 -10.09 44.21 -1.86
C ILE A 127 -10.37 44.27 -0.35
N PHE A 128 -11.36 43.51 0.12
CA PHE A 128 -11.66 43.31 1.54
C PHE A 128 -11.90 41.81 1.80
N GLY A 129 -10.80 41.05 1.84
CA GLY A 129 -10.84 39.59 1.84
C GLY A 129 -9.69 38.98 2.61
N GLY A 130 -9.52 37.66 2.53
CA GLY A 130 -8.44 36.96 3.22
C GLY A 130 -8.65 36.86 4.73
N VAL A 131 -8.30 37.92 5.46
CA VAL A 131 -8.52 38.05 6.90
C VAL A 131 -9.11 39.43 7.19
N SER A 132 -10.31 39.46 7.77
CA SER A 132 -11.03 40.69 8.10
C SER A 132 -11.76 40.60 9.44
N SER A 133 -12.14 41.74 10.01
CA SER A 133 -12.90 41.77 11.26
C SER A 133 -13.99 42.83 11.28
N PHE A 134 -15.07 42.52 11.97
CA PHE A 134 -16.25 43.36 12.16
C PHE A 134 -16.76 43.25 13.59
N SER A 135 -17.23 44.35 14.17
CA SER A 135 -18.15 44.24 15.29
C SER A 135 -19.46 43.59 14.84
N LYS A 136 -20.18 42.97 15.76
CA LYS A 136 -21.51 42.39 15.53
C LYS A 136 -22.43 43.37 14.81
N GLN A 137 -22.48 44.62 15.30
CA GLN A 137 -23.31 45.67 14.71
C GLN A 137 -22.85 46.05 13.30
N GLN A 138 -21.55 46.16 13.03
CA GLN A 138 -21.03 46.46 11.69
C GLN A 138 -21.41 45.35 10.70
N PHE A 139 -21.23 44.08 11.08
CA PHE A 139 -21.53 42.93 10.22
C PHE A 139 -23.02 42.82 9.89
N LEU A 140 -23.90 43.05 10.87
CA LEU A 140 -25.34 43.12 10.67
C LEU A 140 -25.75 44.30 9.78
N THR A 141 -25.11 45.46 9.96
CA THR A 141 -25.39 46.68 9.17
C THR A 141 -25.10 46.47 7.68
N VAL A 142 -24.00 45.79 7.33
CA VAL A 142 -23.68 45.44 5.94
C VAL A 142 -24.43 44.21 5.42
N ASN A 143 -25.28 43.60 6.25
CA ASN A 143 -26.05 42.40 5.96
C ASN A 143 -25.17 41.20 5.55
N GLY A 144 -24.05 41.01 6.25
CA GLY A 144 -23.12 39.89 6.06
C GLY A 144 -22.57 39.71 4.65
N TYR A 145 -21.96 38.54 4.39
CA TYR A 145 -21.45 38.18 3.06
C TYR A 145 -22.59 37.75 2.12
N SER A 146 -22.43 37.92 0.81
CA SER A 146 -23.44 37.45 -0.14
C SER A 146 -23.43 35.92 -0.32
N ASN A 147 -24.58 35.27 -0.10
CA ASN A 147 -24.73 33.82 -0.27
C ASN A 147 -24.68 33.33 -1.73
N THR A 148 -24.62 34.24 -2.71
CA THR A 148 -24.76 33.89 -4.14
C THR A 148 -23.44 33.58 -4.85
N TYR A 149 -22.29 33.87 -4.22
CA TYR A 149 -20.98 33.60 -4.80
C TYR A 149 -20.57 32.14 -4.55
N TRP A 150 -20.76 31.31 -5.57
CA TRP A 150 -20.31 29.92 -5.59
C TRP A 150 -19.00 29.83 -6.39
N GLY A 151 -17.98 29.17 -5.83
CA GLY A 151 -16.66 29.07 -6.44
C GLY A 151 -15.69 30.13 -5.92
N TRP A 152 -14.71 30.50 -6.74
CA TRP A 152 -13.65 31.45 -6.36
C TRP A 152 -13.98 32.87 -6.85
N GLY A 153 -14.05 33.83 -5.93
CA GLY A 153 -13.99 35.27 -6.21
C GLY A 153 -15.33 36.01 -6.24
N GLY A 154 -15.24 37.32 -5.99
CA GLY A 154 -16.34 38.30 -6.06
C GLY A 154 -17.02 38.61 -4.72
N GLU A 155 -16.94 37.71 -3.74
CA GLU A 155 -17.54 37.91 -2.41
C GLU A 155 -16.83 38.97 -1.57
N ASP A 156 -15.50 39.04 -1.68
CA ASP A 156 -14.67 40.00 -0.94
C ASP A 156 -14.86 41.43 -1.51
N ASP A 157 -15.05 41.55 -2.82
CA ASP A 157 -15.33 42.84 -3.50
C ASP A 157 -16.76 43.32 -3.24
N ASP A 158 -17.73 42.39 -3.18
CA ASP A 158 -19.11 42.69 -2.77
C ASP A 158 -19.14 43.23 -1.33
N MET A 159 -18.41 42.57 -0.42
CA MET A 159 -18.28 43.03 0.96
C MET A 159 -17.68 44.44 1.05
N TYR A 160 -16.61 44.73 0.31
CA TYR A 160 -16.05 46.09 0.24
C TYR A 160 -17.11 47.12 -0.18
N LYS A 161 -17.88 46.83 -1.24
CA LYS A 161 -18.93 47.74 -1.74
C LYS A 161 -20.03 47.97 -0.70
N ARG A 162 -20.43 46.93 0.04
CA ARG A 162 -21.43 47.07 1.13
C ARG A 162 -20.93 47.96 2.25
N ILE A 163 -19.68 47.82 2.67
CA ILE A 163 -19.07 48.66 3.71
C ILE A 163 -19.12 50.14 3.28
N ILE A 164 -18.65 50.44 2.07
CA ILE A 164 -18.63 51.82 1.55
C ILE A 164 -20.05 52.37 1.33
N PHE A 165 -20.99 51.54 0.85
CA PHE A 165 -22.39 51.94 0.66
C PHE A 165 -23.06 52.38 1.97
N HIS A 166 -22.69 51.75 3.09
CA HIS A 166 -23.15 52.12 4.43
C HIS A 166 -22.32 53.23 5.09
N GLY A 167 -21.44 53.91 4.33
CA GLY A 167 -20.68 55.07 4.80
C GLY A 167 -19.56 54.74 5.80
N MET A 168 -19.19 53.47 5.93
CA MET A 168 -18.11 53.03 6.82
C MET A 168 -16.76 53.13 6.11
N SER A 169 -15.72 53.54 6.86
CA SER A 169 -14.33 53.45 6.41
C SER A 169 -13.76 52.06 6.69
N ILE A 170 -12.67 51.70 6.01
CA ILE A 170 -11.96 50.43 6.24
C ILE A 170 -10.63 50.75 6.92
N ASN A 171 -10.39 50.15 8.08
CA ASN A 171 -9.10 50.19 8.76
C ASN A 171 -8.14 49.15 8.16
N ARG A 172 -6.90 49.57 7.86
CA ARG A 172 -5.84 48.69 7.34
C ARG A 172 -4.59 48.89 8.20
N PRO A 173 -3.95 47.83 8.73
CA PRO A 173 -2.66 47.94 9.37
C PRO A 173 -1.59 48.38 8.36
N ASP A 174 -0.44 48.84 8.85
CA ASP A 174 0.71 49.11 7.99
C ASP A 174 1.20 47.81 7.32
N HIS A 175 1.92 47.96 6.21
CA HIS A 175 2.38 46.84 5.38
C HIS A 175 3.36 45.89 6.10
N MET A 176 4.01 46.31 7.19
CA MET A 176 4.88 45.42 7.97
C MET A 176 4.05 44.58 8.93
N THR A 177 3.10 45.20 9.61
CA THR A 177 2.20 44.52 10.55
C THR A 177 1.17 43.63 9.84
N GLY A 178 0.68 44.04 8.68
CA GLY A 178 -0.35 43.33 7.90
C GLY A 178 0.15 42.14 7.08
N LYS A 179 1.32 41.56 7.42
CA LYS A 179 1.96 40.49 6.64
C LYS A 179 1.33 39.13 6.90
N TYR A 180 0.98 38.45 5.81
CA TYR A 180 0.50 37.08 5.83
C TYR A 180 1.29 36.23 4.85
N LYS A 181 1.48 34.97 5.24
CA LYS A 181 2.00 33.93 4.37
C LYS A 181 0.84 33.07 3.91
N MET A 182 0.61 33.03 2.60
CA MET A 182 -0.36 32.15 1.99
C MET A 182 0.22 30.74 1.86
N ILE A 183 -0.48 29.77 2.43
CA ILE A 183 -0.18 28.36 2.25
C ILE A 183 -0.56 27.98 0.81
N LYS A 184 0.44 27.65 -0.01
CA LYS A 184 0.27 27.45 -1.46
C LYS A 184 -0.71 26.32 -1.78
N HIS A 185 -1.60 26.58 -2.73
CA HIS A 185 -2.49 25.56 -3.30
C HIS A 185 -1.78 24.68 -4.33
N GLN A 186 -2.15 23.41 -4.39
CA GLN A 186 -1.66 22.47 -5.41
C GLN A 186 -2.03 22.89 -6.86
N ARG A 187 -2.98 23.82 -7.06
CA ARG A 187 -3.41 24.31 -8.39
C ARG A 187 -2.58 25.46 -8.97
N ASP A 188 -1.83 26.20 -8.17
CA ASP A 188 -1.14 27.43 -8.61
C ASP A 188 0.29 27.19 -9.16
N LYS A 189 0.69 25.93 -9.40
CA LYS A 189 2.03 25.59 -9.94
C LYS A 189 2.17 25.76 -11.46
N ASN A 190 1.12 26.13 -12.20
CA ASN A 190 1.09 25.97 -13.66
C ASN A 190 1.09 27.22 -14.54
N ASN A 191 1.16 28.46 -14.04
CA ASN A 191 1.24 29.63 -14.93
C ASN A 191 2.35 30.62 -14.57
N GLU A 192 3.27 30.68 -15.54
CA GLU A 192 4.12 31.79 -15.98
C GLU A 192 5.52 31.96 -15.38
N ALA A 193 6.45 31.95 -16.33
CA ALA A 193 7.87 32.20 -16.22
C ALA A 193 8.14 33.70 -16.27
N GLU A 194 9.15 34.18 -15.54
CA GLU A 194 9.88 35.41 -15.88
C GLU A 194 11.33 35.35 -15.35
N GLU A 195 12.22 35.98 -16.10
CA GLU A 195 13.69 35.89 -16.06
C GLU A 195 14.35 36.43 -14.77
N PRO A 196 15.57 35.96 -14.43
CA PRO A 196 16.18 36.19 -13.12
C PRO A 196 17.04 37.46 -13.04
N ALA A 197 16.94 38.15 -11.91
CA ALA A 197 18.04 38.98 -11.37
C ALA A 197 19.08 38.08 -10.67
N PRO A 198 20.37 38.47 -10.63
CA PRO A 198 21.49 37.55 -10.51
C PRO A 198 21.54 36.86 -9.14
N MET A 199 21.37 35.55 -9.16
CA MET A 199 21.49 34.65 -8.02
C MET A 199 22.94 34.18 -7.96
N ASP A 200 23.61 34.31 -6.82
CA ASP A 200 24.80 33.51 -6.54
C ASP A 200 24.43 32.04 -6.79
N THR A 201 24.93 31.46 -7.87
CA THR A 201 24.58 30.12 -8.30
C THR A 201 25.22 29.13 -7.33
N LEU A 202 24.41 28.52 -6.45
CA LEU A 202 24.85 27.39 -5.66
C LEU A 202 25.42 26.30 -6.59
N ASP A 203 26.62 25.82 -6.29
CA ASP A 203 27.25 24.75 -7.06
C ASP A 203 26.46 23.43 -6.95
N PRO A 204 26.57 22.53 -7.94
CA PRO A 204 26.01 21.18 -7.84
C PRO A 204 26.62 20.41 -6.65
N CYS A 205 25.80 19.65 -5.93
CA CYS A 205 26.28 18.79 -4.87
C CYS A 205 27.33 17.78 -5.41
N PRO A 206 28.35 17.44 -4.61
CA PRO A 206 29.37 16.47 -5.02
C PRO A 206 28.74 15.09 -5.28
N ASP A 207 29.25 14.36 -6.29
CA ASP A 207 28.71 13.03 -6.65
C ASP A 207 28.85 12.01 -5.52
N HIS A 208 29.82 12.22 -4.63
CA HIS A 208 30.01 11.50 -3.38
C HIS A 208 29.71 12.44 -2.20
N PRO A 209 28.58 12.22 -1.50
CA PRO A 209 28.23 13.04 -0.34
C PRO A 209 29.31 12.96 0.73
N GLN A 210 29.73 14.11 1.26
CA GLN A 210 30.86 14.18 2.20
C GLN A 210 30.48 13.82 3.63
N ASN A 211 29.18 13.86 3.96
CA ASN A 211 28.67 13.69 5.32
C ASN A 211 28.24 12.24 5.64
N LEU A 212 28.61 11.27 4.81
CA LEU A 212 28.29 9.85 5.05
C LEU A 212 29.08 9.31 6.24
N ILE A 213 28.42 8.54 7.11
CA ILE A 213 29.05 7.91 8.28
C ILE A 213 29.46 6.46 8.03
N GLY A 214 28.95 5.82 6.97
CA GLY A 214 29.14 4.41 6.68
C GLY A 214 28.14 3.51 7.44
N PRO A 215 28.59 2.35 7.93
CA PRO A 215 27.72 1.41 8.65
C PRO A 215 27.15 2.04 9.93
N PHE A 216 25.86 1.83 10.19
CA PHE A 216 25.18 2.26 11.41
C PHE A 216 24.31 1.15 12.00
N SER A 217 24.13 1.19 13.32
CA SER A 217 23.32 0.20 14.04
C SER A 217 21.84 0.51 13.89
N VAL A 218 21.05 -0.52 13.57
CA VAL A 218 19.60 -0.46 13.48
C VAL A 218 19.02 -1.31 14.60
N ASP A 219 18.24 -0.68 15.48
CA ASP A 219 17.50 -1.34 16.56
C ASP A 219 15.98 -1.12 16.45
N PHE A 220 15.25 -2.20 16.70
CA PHE A 220 13.78 -2.27 16.66
C PHE A 220 13.17 -2.62 18.03
N SER A 221 13.98 -2.68 19.10
CA SER A 221 13.50 -2.99 20.45
C SER A 221 12.63 -1.86 21.04
N HIS A 222 12.86 -0.62 20.63
CA HIS A 222 12.19 0.56 21.14
C HIS A 222 10.93 0.89 20.32
N SER A 223 9.76 0.96 20.97
CA SER A 223 8.52 1.43 20.32
C SER A 223 8.47 2.95 20.32
N TRP A 224 8.64 3.54 19.15
CA TRP A 224 8.64 4.99 18.97
C TRP A 224 7.22 5.58 19.00
N THR A 225 7.07 6.78 19.54
CA THR A 225 5.91 7.64 19.30
C THR A 225 6.14 8.56 18.10
N TRP A 226 5.07 9.02 17.44
CA TRP A 226 5.19 9.97 16.33
C TRP A 226 5.86 11.30 16.74
N ASN A 227 5.67 11.74 17.98
CA ASN A 227 6.31 12.94 18.49
C ASN A 227 7.83 12.77 18.64
N GLU A 228 8.28 11.60 19.09
CA GLU A 228 9.72 11.29 19.18
C GLU A 228 10.38 11.22 17.80
N VAL A 229 9.74 10.52 16.86
CA VAL A 229 10.21 10.45 15.47
C VAL A 229 10.30 11.87 14.90
N ARG A 230 9.21 12.65 14.96
CA ARG A 230 9.18 14.03 14.45
C ARG A 230 10.28 14.88 15.07
N ARG A 231 10.37 14.95 16.39
CA ARG A 231 11.41 15.72 17.09
C ARG A 231 12.83 15.38 16.63
N LYS A 232 13.08 14.12 16.26
CA LYS A 232 14.39 13.67 15.77
C LYS A 232 14.66 14.05 14.31
N ILE A 233 13.64 14.04 13.45
CA ILE A 233 13.80 14.19 12.00
C ILE A 233 13.38 15.56 11.47
N SER A 234 12.58 16.36 12.19
CA SER A 234 11.89 17.53 11.64
C SER A 234 12.83 18.66 11.17
N THR A 235 14.03 18.75 11.73
CA THR A 235 15.06 19.69 11.27
C THR A 235 16.09 18.87 10.50
N PRO A 236 16.02 18.75 9.16
CA PRO A 236 15.89 19.83 8.16
C PRO A 236 14.77 19.59 7.13
N LEU A 237 13.67 18.97 7.52
CA LEU A 237 12.59 18.57 6.61
C LEU A 237 11.60 19.70 6.38
N GLN A 238 11.09 19.79 5.15
CA GLN A 238 9.93 20.58 4.75
C GLN A 238 8.66 19.72 4.86
N ASP A 239 7.50 20.39 4.77
CA ASP A 239 6.20 19.72 4.76
C ASP A 239 6.11 18.63 3.68
N GLY A 240 5.36 17.57 3.99
CA GLY A 240 5.25 16.38 3.13
C GLY A 240 6.46 15.45 3.19
N GLY A 241 7.37 15.62 4.16
CA GLY A 241 8.59 14.80 4.27
C GLY A 241 9.59 15.09 3.14
N ARG A 242 9.59 16.34 2.66
CA ARG A 242 10.47 16.84 1.60
C ARG A 242 11.78 17.35 2.18
N HIS A 243 12.86 17.24 1.43
CA HIS A 243 14.13 17.86 1.79
C HIS A 243 14.94 18.16 0.53
N LYS A 244 15.72 19.24 0.57
CA LYS A 244 16.78 19.54 -0.39
C LYS A 244 17.97 20.15 0.36
N PRO A 245 19.22 19.92 -0.07
CA PRO A 245 20.38 20.56 0.52
C PRO A 245 20.28 22.09 0.44
N ALA A 246 20.80 22.78 1.45
CA ALA A 246 20.75 24.25 1.52
C ALA A 246 21.99 24.91 0.89
N ASP A 247 23.08 24.16 0.78
CA ASP A 247 24.44 24.58 0.44
C ASP A 247 24.85 24.18 -0.99
N CYS A 248 24.07 23.33 -1.66
CA CYS A 248 24.34 22.89 -3.02
C CYS A 248 23.05 22.47 -3.75
N VAL A 249 23.09 22.40 -5.07
CA VAL A 249 21.98 21.89 -5.89
C VAL A 249 22.13 20.39 -6.10
N SER A 250 21.21 19.59 -5.54
CA SER A 250 21.27 18.13 -5.71
C SER A 250 21.07 17.74 -7.16
N LYS A 251 21.93 16.85 -7.67
CA LYS A 251 21.77 16.22 -9.00
C LYS A 251 20.68 15.15 -9.02
N HIS A 252 20.07 14.85 -7.88
CA HIS A 252 19.15 13.71 -7.73
C HIS A 252 17.84 14.18 -7.10
N LYS A 253 16.81 14.31 -7.95
CA LYS A 253 15.41 14.52 -7.56
C LYS A 253 14.73 13.17 -7.36
N VAL A 254 14.60 12.73 -6.11
CA VAL A 254 14.21 11.36 -5.75
C VAL A 254 12.83 11.29 -5.07
N ALA A 255 11.90 10.54 -5.64
CA ALA A 255 10.68 10.13 -4.94
C ALA A 255 10.89 8.75 -4.30
N ILE A 256 10.78 8.65 -2.97
CA ILE A 256 10.75 7.36 -2.27
C ILE A 256 9.30 6.92 -2.10
N ILE A 257 8.91 5.85 -2.78
CA ILE A 257 7.56 5.29 -2.79
C ILE A 257 7.50 4.09 -1.85
N ILE A 258 6.61 4.16 -0.86
CA ILE A 258 6.42 3.13 0.16
C ILE A 258 4.98 2.60 0.06
N PRO A 259 4.75 1.40 -0.52
CA PRO A 259 3.43 0.77 -0.49
C PRO A 259 3.08 0.39 0.95
N TYR A 260 1.86 0.72 1.39
CA TYR A 260 1.53 0.69 2.81
C TYR A 260 0.09 0.24 3.07
N ARG A 261 -0.11 -0.49 4.18
CA ARG A 261 -1.41 -0.68 4.85
C ARG A 261 -1.19 -1.19 6.26
N ASN A 262 -1.78 -0.54 7.26
CA ASN A 262 -1.83 -1.02 8.66
C ASN A 262 -0.46 -1.43 9.26
N ARG A 263 0.64 -0.72 8.92
CA ARG A 263 2.01 -0.99 9.41
C ARG A 263 2.62 0.19 10.18
N HIS A 264 1.84 0.82 11.06
CA HIS A 264 2.22 2.08 11.72
C HIS A 264 3.56 2.00 12.46
N GLU A 265 3.80 0.95 13.24
CA GLU A 265 5.07 0.78 13.96
C GLU A 265 6.26 0.65 12.99
N HIS A 266 6.10 -0.06 11.87
CA HIS A 266 7.20 -0.21 10.91
C HIS A 266 7.53 1.12 10.26
N LEU A 267 6.50 1.88 9.88
CA LEU A 267 6.69 3.18 9.25
C LEU A 267 7.44 4.14 10.19
N LYS A 268 7.14 4.13 11.50
CA LYS A 268 7.89 4.93 12.48
C LYS A 268 9.37 4.57 12.50
N HIS A 269 9.70 3.27 12.58
CA HIS A 269 11.09 2.80 12.53
C HIS A 269 11.78 3.18 11.22
N LEU A 270 11.12 2.95 10.08
CA LEU A 270 11.67 3.27 8.77
C LEU A 270 11.99 4.76 8.67
N LEU A 271 11.03 5.63 8.97
CA LEU A 271 11.22 7.09 8.87
C LEU A 271 12.27 7.61 9.86
N PHE A 272 12.36 7.02 11.05
CA PHE A 272 13.37 7.37 12.05
C PHE A 272 14.80 7.19 11.54
N TYR A 273 15.09 6.08 10.84
CA TYR A 273 16.42 5.80 10.30
C TYR A 273 16.64 6.40 8.90
N LEU A 274 15.60 6.40 8.06
CA LEU A 274 15.72 6.74 6.65
C LEU A 274 15.91 8.25 6.44
N HIS A 275 15.16 9.11 7.12
CA HIS A 275 15.28 10.57 6.91
C HIS A 275 16.71 11.10 7.18
N PRO A 276 17.34 10.82 8.34
CA PRO A 276 18.70 11.26 8.59
C PRO A 276 19.71 10.72 7.55
N MET A 277 19.51 9.49 7.06
CA MET A 277 20.35 8.89 6.03
C MET A 277 20.23 9.66 4.71
N LEU A 278 19.01 9.91 4.23
CA LEU A 278 18.75 10.60 2.97
C LEU A 278 19.27 12.05 2.98
N VAL A 279 19.19 12.74 4.13
CA VAL A 279 19.78 14.07 4.31
C VAL A 279 21.31 14.02 4.16
N ARG A 280 21.99 13.04 4.77
CA ARG A 280 23.45 12.88 4.62
C ARG A 280 23.86 12.54 3.19
N GLN A 281 22.97 11.94 2.40
CA GLN A 281 23.17 11.67 0.98
C GLN A 281 22.95 12.89 0.07
N GLN A 282 22.61 14.06 0.62
CA GLN A 282 22.44 15.32 -0.11
C GLN A 282 21.42 15.22 -1.27
N LEU A 283 20.32 14.50 -1.05
CA LEU A 283 19.26 14.31 -2.04
C LEU A 283 18.22 15.45 -1.99
N ASP A 284 17.68 15.83 -3.15
CA ASP A 284 16.37 16.51 -3.22
C ASP A 284 15.30 15.42 -3.27
N TYR A 285 14.65 15.14 -2.15
CA TYR A 285 13.76 14.00 -2.04
C TYR A 285 12.39 14.31 -1.45
N GLY A 286 11.45 13.41 -1.70
CA GLY A 286 10.18 13.31 -0.97
C GLY A 286 9.80 11.86 -0.69
N ILE A 287 9.13 11.63 0.43
CA ILE A 287 8.64 10.31 0.81
C ILE A 287 7.12 10.23 0.61
N TYR A 288 6.69 9.23 -0.14
CA TYR A 288 5.29 8.98 -0.46
C TYR A 288 4.86 7.63 0.13
N VAL A 289 4.04 7.68 1.17
CA VAL A 289 3.43 6.50 1.77
C VAL A 289 2.10 6.24 1.08
N ILE A 290 2.04 5.23 0.23
CA ILE A 290 0.86 4.92 -0.60
C ILE A 290 0.00 3.89 0.12
N ASN A 291 -1.00 4.39 0.85
CA ASN A 291 -1.91 3.56 1.61
C ASN A 291 -2.96 2.89 0.71
N GLN A 292 -3.13 1.58 0.82
CA GLN A 292 -4.29 0.88 0.25
C GLN A 292 -5.46 0.94 1.23
N ASP A 293 -6.55 1.58 0.80
CA ASP A 293 -7.78 1.64 1.58
C ASP A 293 -8.57 0.32 1.54
N GLY A 294 -9.32 0.08 2.61
CA GLY A 294 -10.19 -1.09 2.79
C GLY A 294 -9.48 -2.41 3.10
N GLU A 295 -10.31 -3.44 3.31
CA GLU A 295 -9.92 -4.78 3.78
C GLU A 295 -9.63 -5.79 2.64
N GLY A 296 -9.63 -5.33 1.38
CA GLY A 296 -9.35 -6.19 0.22
C GLY A 296 -7.93 -6.77 0.21
N VAL A 297 -7.60 -7.65 -0.74
CA VAL A 297 -6.24 -8.20 -0.84
C VAL A 297 -5.23 -7.07 -1.11
N PHE A 298 -4.07 -7.07 -0.44
CA PHE A 298 -3.05 -6.04 -0.65
C PHE A 298 -2.40 -6.18 -2.04
N ASN A 299 -2.12 -5.07 -2.73
CA ASN A 299 -1.44 -5.08 -4.03
C ASN A 299 -0.26 -4.11 -4.02
N ARG A 300 0.89 -4.64 -3.59
CA ARG A 300 2.15 -3.89 -3.46
C ARG A 300 2.56 -3.21 -4.77
N ALA A 301 2.56 -3.94 -5.88
CA ALA A 301 2.96 -3.45 -7.20
C ALA A 301 2.08 -2.29 -7.71
N LYS A 302 0.75 -2.42 -7.57
CA LYS A 302 -0.18 -1.38 -7.99
C LYS A 302 0.02 -0.09 -7.18
N LEU A 303 0.28 -0.19 -5.88
CA LEU A 303 0.56 0.97 -5.03
C LEU A 303 1.88 1.64 -5.41
N MET A 304 2.90 0.88 -5.86
CA MET A 304 4.13 1.45 -6.40
C MET A 304 3.87 2.27 -7.67
N ASN A 305 3.04 1.76 -8.60
CA ASN A 305 2.62 2.51 -9.78
C ASN A 305 1.82 3.77 -9.44
N VAL A 306 0.90 3.67 -8.46
CA VAL A 306 0.15 4.83 -7.94
C VAL A 306 1.12 5.87 -7.38
N GLY A 307 2.09 5.46 -6.57
CA GLY A 307 3.07 6.36 -6.01
C GLY A 307 3.94 7.05 -7.06
N PHE A 308 4.36 6.33 -8.10
CA PHE A 308 5.05 6.92 -9.25
C PHE A 308 4.19 8.01 -9.91
N ALA A 309 2.91 7.71 -10.18
CA ALA A 309 2.01 8.63 -10.85
C ALA A 309 1.67 9.87 -10.00
N GLU A 310 1.43 9.69 -8.68
CA GLU A 310 1.09 10.79 -7.78
C GLU A 310 2.31 11.67 -7.45
N ALA A 311 3.50 11.08 -7.25
CA ALA A 311 4.71 11.86 -6.98
C ALA A 311 5.05 12.82 -8.13
N LEU A 312 4.83 12.40 -9.38
CA LEU A 312 5.02 13.25 -10.56
C LEU A 312 4.03 14.43 -10.67
N LYS A 313 2.90 14.38 -9.97
CA LYS A 313 1.98 15.53 -9.89
C LYS A 313 2.48 16.59 -8.90
N ASP A 314 3.25 16.20 -7.90
CA ASP A 314 3.78 17.13 -6.90
C ASP A 314 5.09 17.78 -7.34
N TYR A 315 6.00 17.03 -7.95
CA TYR A 315 7.33 17.54 -8.32
C TYR A 315 7.93 16.79 -9.52
N ASP A 316 8.86 17.43 -10.21
CA ASP A 316 9.54 16.90 -11.40
C ASP A 316 10.63 15.88 -11.05
N TYR A 317 10.28 14.86 -10.28
CA TYR A 317 11.19 13.78 -9.92
C TYR A 317 11.72 13.04 -11.15
N GLU A 318 13.02 12.78 -11.14
CA GLU A 318 13.74 12.06 -12.19
C GLU A 318 14.14 10.65 -11.76
N CYS A 319 14.09 10.38 -10.45
CA CYS A 319 14.44 9.12 -9.84
C CYS A 319 13.34 8.64 -8.88
N PHE A 320 13.06 7.35 -8.90
CA PHE A 320 12.06 6.71 -8.06
C PHE A 320 12.70 5.55 -7.32
N VAL A 321 12.63 5.59 -5.99
CA VAL A 321 13.04 4.48 -5.12
C VAL A 321 11.78 3.81 -4.58
N PHE A 322 11.58 2.54 -4.89
CA PHE A 322 10.48 1.74 -4.36
C PHE A 322 11.00 0.96 -3.16
N SER A 323 10.47 1.25 -1.98
CA SER A 323 10.98 0.73 -0.70
C SER A 323 9.87 0.08 0.12
N ASP A 324 10.08 -1.18 0.51
CA ASP A 324 9.19 -1.82 1.48
C ASP A 324 9.27 -1.13 2.85
N VAL A 325 8.13 -1.04 3.55
CA VAL A 325 8.02 -0.37 4.85
C VAL A 325 8.80 -1.07 5.97
N ASP A 326 9.15 -2.34 5.77
CA ASP A 326 9.78 -3.21 6.76
C ASP A 326 11.29 -3.39 6.54
N LEU A 327 11.91 -2.71 5.57
CA LEU A 327 13.34 -2.81 5.26
C LEU A 327 14.07 -1.53 5.60
N VAL A 328 14.97 -1.58 6.59
CA VAL A 328 15.79 -0.44 7.00
C VAL A 328 17.25 -0.66 6.58
N PRO A 329 17.86 0.26 5.81
CA PRO A 329 19.26 0.15 5.41
C PRO A 329 20.18 0.25 6.63
N MET A 330 21.34 -0.40 6.57
CA MET A 330 22.33 -0.43 7.66
C MET A 330 23.62 0.32 7.33
N ASP A 331 23.72 0.95 6.16
CA ASP A 331 24.90 1.67 5.70
C ASP A 331 24.48 2.82 4.79
N ASP A 332 24.87 4.05 5.13
CA ASP A 332 24.43 5.23 4.38
C ASP A 332 25.24 5.47 3.09
N ARG A 333 26.26 4.64 2.84
CA ARG A 333 26.92 4.54 1.53
C ARG A 333 26.05 3.81 0.51
N ASN A 334 24.95 3.16 0.93
CA ASN A 334 23.94 2.65 0.02
C ASN A 334 23.07 3.80 -0.49
N LEU A 335 23.49 4.43 -1.58
CA LEU A 335 22.88 5.65 -2.08
C LEU A 335 21.46 5.41 -2.64
N TYR A 336 20.46 6.04 -2.03
CA TYR A 336 19.04 5.99 -2.42
C TYR A 336 18.78 6.94 -3.61
N ARG A 337 19.45 6.66 -4.72
CA ARG A 337 19.34 7.41 -5.98
C ARG A 337 19.42 6.44 -7.17
N CYS A 338 19.21 6.98 -8.36
CA CYS A 338 19.18 6.21 -9.59
C CYS A 338 20.54 6.22 -10.31
N PHE A 339 20.75 5.19 -11.12
CA PHE A 339 21.98 4.95 -11.87
C PHE A 339 21.63 4.67 -13.34
N GLU A 340 22.65 4.50 -14.19
CA GLU A 340 22.47 4.20 -15.62
C GLU A 340 21.63 2.95 -15.88
N SER A 341 21.66 1.99 -14.95
CA SER A 341 20.82 0.79 -14.98
C SER A 341 19.94 0.72 -13.72
N PRO A 342 18.74 0.09 -13.80
CA PRO A 342 17.90 -0.15 -12.63
C PRO A 342 18.70 -0.76 -11.48
N ARG A 343 18.55 -0.18 -10.28
CA ARG A 343 19.36 -0.54 -9.11
C ARG A 343 18.53 -1.38 -8.16
N HIS A 344 19.04 -2.53 -7.75
CA HIS A 344 18.50 -3.28 -6.61
C HIS A 344 19.35 -2.95 -5.38
N LEU A 345 18.75 -2.26 -4.40
CA LEU A 345 19.45 -1.69 -3.24
C LEU A 345 19.56 -2.72 -2.10
N SER A 346 18.55 -3.55 -1.88
CA SER A 346 18.45 -4.51 -0.76
C SER A 346 19.00 -5.90 -1.07
N VAL A 347 20.29 -5.98 -1.38
CA VAL A 347 20.94 -7.24 -1.82
C VAL A 347 21.34 -8.18 -0.68
N ALA A 348 21.40 -7.69 0.56
CA ALA A 348 21.82 -8.46 1.73
C ALA A 348 20.89 -8.17 2.91
N ILE A 349 19.85 -8.99 3.11
CA ILE A 349 18.87 -8.79 4.17
C ILE A 349 19.12 -9.78 5.32
N ASP A 350 19.06 -9.31 6.57
CA ASP A 350 19.28 -10.14 7.77
C ASP A 350 18.41 -11.40 7.83
N LYS A 351 17.15 -11.32 7.37
CA LYS A 351 16.24 -12.47 7.23
C LYS A 351 16.87 -13.63 6.44
N PHE A 352 17.68 -13.32 5.44
CA PHE A 352 18.33 -14.30 4.57
C PHE A 352 19.80 -14.47 4.94
N ASN A 353 20.14 -14.31 6.23
CA ASN A 353 21.51 -14.36 6.75
C ASN A 353 22.47 -13.40 6.05
N PHE A 354 21.94 -12.25 5.58
CA PHE A 354 22.68 -11.36 4.68
C PHE A 354 23.26 -12.17 3.51
N GLN A 355 22.38 -12.80 2.73
CA GLN A 355 22.74 -13.40 1.45
C GLN A 355 21.64 -13.06 0.46
N LEU A 356 22.02 -12.95 -0.81
CA LEU A 356 21.04 -12.74 -1.86
C LEU A 356 20.27 -14.04 -2.09
N PRO A 357 18.93 -14.07 -1.95
CA PRO A 357 18.17 -15.32 -2.03
C PRO A 357 18.34 -16.05 -3.37
N TYR A 358 18.30 -15.31 -4.46
CA TYR A 358 18.52 -15.81 -5.82
C TYR A 358 18.84 -14.63 -6.76
N ASN A 359 19.50 -14.91 -7.89
CA ASN A 359 20.06 -13.86 -8.76
C ASN A 359 19.00 -13.00 -9.48
N THR A 360 17.80 -13.53 -9.69
CA THR A 360 16.71 -12.82 -10.37
C THR A 360 15.85 -11.96 -9.45
N ILE A 361 16.10 -11.96 -8.14
CA ILE A 361 15.29 -11.17 -7.21
C ILE A 361 15.51 -9.66 -7.44
N PHE A 362 14.42 -8.91 -7.56
CA PHE A 362 14.43 -7.45 -7.70
C PHE A 362 13.44 -6.77 -6.74
N GLY A 363 13.13 -7.45 -5.62
CA GLY A 363 12.19 -7.02 -4.59
C GLY A 363 12.84 -6.24 -3.44
N GLY A 364 12.05 -5.91 -2.42
CA GLY A 364 12.53 -5.18 -1.24
C GLY A 364 12.69 -3.68 -1.49
N VAL A 365 13.91 -3.26 -1.85
CA VAL A 365 14.25 -1.86 -2.16
C VAL A 365 14.95 -1.78 -3.51
N SER A 366 14.37 -1.04 -4.45
CA SER A 366 14.89 -0.88 -5.81
C SER A 366 14.70 0.55 -6.32
N SER A 367 15.43 0.95 -7.35
CA SER A 367 15.26 2.28 -7.94
C SER A 367 15.37 2.29 -9.46
N PHE A 368 14.59 3.19 -10.06
CA PHE A 368 14.53 3.43 -11.50
C PHE A 368 14.57 4.93 -11.78
N SER A 369 15.30 5.32 -12.81
CA SER A 369 15.05 6.63 -13.42
C SER A 369 13.63 6.68 -13.98
N LYS A 370 13.08 7.88 -14.10
CA LYS A 370 11.76 8.11 -14.73
C LYS A 370 11.65 7.38 -16.07
N GLN A 371 12.69 7.51 -16.90
CA GLN A 371 12.73 6.88 -18.22
C GLN A 371 12.79 5.35 -18.12
N GLN A 372 13.64 4.79 -17.25
CA GLN A 372 13.73 3.34 -17.09
C GLN A 372 12.39 2.73 -16.65
N PHE A 373 11.69 3.37 -15.69
CA PHE A 373 10.41 2.88 -15.18
C PHE A 373 9.30 2.93 -16.24
N LEU A 374 9.26 4.00 -17.04
CA LEU A 374 8.32 4.11 -18.17
C LEU A 374 8.64 3.10 -19.26
N THR A 375 9.92 2.85 -19.57
CA THR A 375 10.35 1.86 -20.56
C THR A 375 9.90 0.44 -20.19
N VAL A 376 9.99 0.04 -18.93
CA VAL A 376 9.50 -1.29 -18.48
C VAL A 376 7.97 -1.35 -18.27
N ASN A 377 7.28 -0.22 -18.50
CA ASN A 377 5.85 -0.05 -18.27
C ASN A 377 5.42 -0.35 -16.81
N GLY A 378 6.22 0.12 -15.86
CA GLY A 378 5.97 -0.02 -14.42
C GLY A 378 5.82 -1.46 -13.92
N TYR A 379 5.31 -1.60 -12.68
CA TYR A 379 4.98 -2.90 -12.10
C TYR A 379 3.67 -3.44 -12.68
N SER A 380 3.45 -4.75 -12.65
CA SER A 380 2.15 -5.31 -13.04
C SER A 380 1.07 -5.06 -11.97
N ASN A 381 -0.09 -4.53 -12.38
CA ASN A 381 -1.22 -4.26 -11.50
C ASN A 381 -2.00 -5.52 -11.07
N THR A 382 -1.64 -6.70 -11.58
CA THR A 382 -2.43 -7.93 -11.39
C THR A 382 -1.95 -8.81 -10.24
N TYR A 383 -0.80 -8.51 -9.63
CA TYR A 383 -0.28 -9.23 -8.48
C TYR A 383 -0.98 -8.76 -7.19
N TRP A 384 -2.14 -9.35 -6.92
CA TRP A 384 -2.81 -9.23 -5.63
C TRP A 384 -2.29 -10.32 -4.68
N GLY A 385 -1.94 -9.96 -3.45
CA GLY A 385 -1.40 -10.87 -2.46
C GLY A 385 0.11 -10.78 -2.38
N TRP A 386 0.76 -11.91 -2.11
CA TRP A 386 2.20 -11.95 -1.83
C TRP A 386 2.99 -12.63 -2.96
N GLY A 387 3.98 -11.94 -3.50
CA GLY A 387 5.05 -12.50 -4.33
C GLY A 387 4.81 -12.47 -5.85
N GLY A 388 5.92 -12.56 -6.58
CA GLY A 388 5.98 -12.67 -8.04
C GLY A 388 6.00 -11.34 -8.79
N GLU A 389 5.62 -10.23 -8.15
CA GLU A 389 5.62 -8.92 -8.78
C GLU A 389 7.03 -8.34 -8.98
N ASP A 390 7.97 -8.72 -8.14
CA ASP A 390 9.38 -8.36 -8.22
C ASP A 390 10.12 -9.20 -9.27
N ASP A 391 9.81 -10.49 -9.36
CA ASP A 391 10.32 -11.37 -10.42
C ASP A 391 9.78 -10.96 -11.81
N ASP A 392 8.51 -10.53 -11.88
CA ASP A 392 7.92 -9.93 -13.09
C ASP A 392 8.70 -8.68 -13.51
N MET A 393 8.99 -7.79 -12.55
CA MET A 393 9.78 -6.59 -12.79
C MET A 393 11.20 -6.94 -13.28
N TYR A 394 11.87 -7.92 -12.68
CA TYR A 394 13.16 -8.41 -13.17
C TYR A 394 13.08 -8.82 -14.65
N LYS A 395 12.07 -9.63 -15.01
CA LYS A 395 11.88 -10.09 -16.40
C LYS A 395 11.63 -8.93 -17.35
N ARG A 396 10.85 -7.92 -16.95
CA ARG A 396 10.61 -6.71 -17.76
C ARG A 396 11.89 -5.93 -18.02
N ILE A 397 12.76 -5.79 -17.02
CA ILE A 397 14.05 -5.11 -17.16
C ILE A 397 14.91 -5.83 -18.21
N ILE A 398 15.09 -7.14 -18.06
CA ILE A 398 15.90 -7.95 -18.99
C ILE A 398 15.30 -7.96 -20.40
N PHE A 399 13.97 -8.04 -20.52
CA PHE A 399 13.28 -8.02 -21.81
C PHE A 399 13.53 -6.72 -22.59
N HIS A 400 13.68 -5.59 -21.90
CA HIS A 400 14.02 -4.30 -22.50
C HIS A 400 15.54 -4.07 -22.64
N GLY A 401 16.35 -5.12 -22.53
CA GLY A 401 17.80 -5.07 -22.76
C GLY A 401 18.59 -4.33 -21.68
N MET A 402 17.98 -4.04 -20.53
CA MET A 402 18.66 -3.40 -19.41
C MET A 402 19.30 -4.44 -18.48
N SER A 403 20.42 -4.08 -17.87
CA SER A 403 21.04 -4.85 -16.79
C SER A 403 20.56 -4.37 -15.43
N ILE A 404 20.84 -5.13 -14.36
CA ILE A 404 20.56 -4.72 -12.98
C ILE A 404 21.87 -4.42 -12.28
N ASN A 405 21.93 -3.24 -11.67
CA ASN A 405 23.05 -2.78 -10.90
C ASN A 405 22.81 -3.06 -9.40
N ARG A 406 23.83 -3.55 -8.68
CA ARG A 406 23.74 -3.96 -7.26
C ARG A 406 24.90 -3.37 -6.46
N PRO A 407 24.70 -2.89 -5.22
CA PRO A 407 25.81 -2.54 -4.33
C PRO A 407 26.61 -3.78 -3.97
N ASP A 408 27.82 -3.56 -3.45
CA ASP A 408 28.54 -4.63 -2.78
C ASP A 408 27.75 -5.13 -1.57
N HIS A 409 28.05 -6.36 -1.17
CA HIS A 409 27.32 -7.07 -0.14
C HIS A 409 27.40 -6.41 1.26
N MET A 410 28.42 -5.60 1.53
CA MET A 410 28.58 -4.92 2.80
C MET A 410 27.75 -3.64 2.85
N THR A 411 27.76 -2.86 1.77
CA THR A 411 26.98 -1.63 1.63
C THR A 411 25.49 -1.93 1.48
N GLY A 412 25.13 -3.00 0.78
CA GLY A 412 23.75 -3.40 0.50
C GLY A 412 22.99 -4.06 1.65
N LYS A 413 23.42 -3.87 2.91
CA LYS A 413 22.85 -4.52 4.09
C LYS A 413 21.57 -3.85 4.58
N TYR A 414 20.57 -4.67 4.87
CA TYR A 414 19.30 -4.25 5.44
C TYR A 414 18.94 -5.10 6.65
N LYS A 415 18.34 -4.44 7.64
CA LYS A 415 17.67 -5.10 8.74
C LYS A 415 16.17 -5.07 8.48
N MET A 416 15.55 -6.25 8.43
CA MET A 416 14.12 -6.38 8.30
C MET A 416 13.47 -6.19 9.67
N ILE A 417 12.52 -5.26 9.77
CA ILE A 417 11.69 -5.12 10.95
C ILE A 417 10.94 -6.44 11.11
N LYS A 418 11.20 -7.14 12.20
CA LYS A 418 10.49 -8.37 12.51
C LYS A 418 9.04 -8.01 12.70
N HIS A 419 8.23 -8.54 11.84
CA HIS A 419 6.81 -8.40 11.93
C HIS A 419 6.22 -9.78 11.81
N GLN A 420 5.14 -9.97 12.55
CA GLN A 420 4.16 -10.93 12.11
C GLN A 420 3.66 -10.38 10.76
N ARG A 421 4.26 -10.91 9.69
CA ARG A 421 3.63 -11.05 8.38
C ARG A 421 2.25 -11.62 8.64
N ASP A 422 1.25 -11.17 7.87
CA ASP A 422 -0.14 -11.60 8.02
C ASP A 422 -0.16 -12.97 8.65
N LYS A 423 -0.69 -13.04 9.87
CA LYS A 423 -0.58 -14.18 10.78
C LYS A 423 -1.26 -15.45 10.19
N ASN A 424 -1.51 -15.45 8.89
CA ASN A 424 -2.38 -16.32 8.12
C ASN A 424 -1.57 -17.33 7.29
N ASN A 425 -0.31 -17.06 6.87
CA ASN A 425 0.50 -18.09 6.20
C ASN A 425 1.71 -18.49 7.06
N GLU A 426 1.68 -19.71 7.58
CA GLU A 426 2.86 -20.43 8.06
C GLU A 426 3.70 -20.86 6.85
N ASP A 427 5.03 -20.93 7.02
CA ASP A 427 5.94 -21.40 5.95
C ASP A 427 5.49 -22.79 5.46
N GLY A 428 5.52 -23.02 4.15
CA GLY A 428 5.09 -24.26 3.50
C GLY A 428 3.67 -24.22 2.92
N GLY A 429 3.07 -23.04 2.71
CA GLY A 429 1.70 -22.92 2.20
C GLY A 429 0.63 -23.33 3.20
N ARG A 430 0.92 -23.14 4.48
CA ARG A 430 0.10 -23.57 5.61
C ARG A 430 -0.78 -22.42 6.12
N TYR A 431 -2.03 -22.71 6.45
CA TYR A 431 -2.96 -21.76 7.08
C TYR A 431 -3.79 -22.48 8.13
N MET A 432 -4.00 -21.84 9.28
CA MET A 432 -4.88 -22.32 10.34
C MET A 432 -5.78 -21.17 10.82
N PRO A 433 -7.12 -21.35 10.90
CA PRO A 433 -8.02 -20.35 11.45
C PRO A 433 -7.69 -20.07 12.91
N ARG A 434 -7.87 -18.82 13.33
CA ARG A 434 -7.49 -18.36 14.69
C ARG A 434 -8.68 -18.11 15.61
N GLU A 435 -9.82 -17.81 15.02
CA GLU A 435 -11.06 -17.53 15.74
C GLU A 435 -11.87 -18.80 16.01
N CYS A 436 -11.46 -19.92 15.41
CA CYS A 436 -12.03 -21.24 15.64
C CYS A 436 -10.96 -22.32 15.47
N LEU A 437 -11.18 -23.48 16.11
CA LEU A 437 -10.45 -24.70 15.78
C LEU A 437 -11.15 -25.32 14.57
N SER A 438 -10.43 -25.46 13.46
CA SER A 438 -10.98 -26.14 12.28
C SER A 438 -11.17 -27.62 12.58
N GLU A 439 -12.35 -28.16 12.28
CA GLU A 439 -12.61 -29.60 12.31
C GLU A 439 -11.92 -30.34 11.15
N HIS A 440 -11.30 -29.61 10.21
CA HIS A 440 -10.75 -30.17 8.98
C HIS A 440 -9.29 -29.77 8.80
N LYS A 441 -8.40 -30.75 9.05
CA LYS A 441 -6.97 -30.67 8.71
C LYS A 441 -6.76 -31.26 7.31
N VAL A 442 -6.56 -30.39 6.32
CA VAL A 442 -6.59 -30.73 4.89
C VAL A 442 -5.22 -30.55 4.23
N ALA A 443 -4.66 -31.62 3.66
CA ALA A 443 -3.53 -31.53 2.74
C ALA A 443 -4.03 -31.42 1.30
N ILE A 444 -3.68 -30.35 0.60
CA ILE A 444 -3.91 -30.20 -0.84
C ILE A 444 -2.67 -30.72 -1.57
N ILE A 445 -2.82 -31.81 -2.31
CA ILE A 445 -1.75 -32.48 -3.05
C ILE A 445 -1.87 -32.17 -4.54
N ILE A 446 -0.84 -31.52 -5.09
CA ILE A 446 -0.79 -31.10 -6.49
C ILE A 446 0.38 -31.81 -7.18
N PRO A 447 0.14 -32.87 -7.97
CA PRO A 447 1.18 -33.46 -8.81
C PRO A 447 1.60 -32.46 -9.89
N TYR A 448 2.91 -32.31 -10.10
CA TYR A 448 3.44 -31.17 -10.85
C TYR A 448 4.63 -31.55 -11.74
N ARG A 449 4.67 -30.95 -12.93
CA ARG A 449 5.84 -30.91 -13.83
C ARG A 449 5.65 -29.78 -14.84
N ASN A 450 6.60 -28.85 -14.95
CA ASN A 450 6.63 -27.82 -16.00
C ASN A 450 5.34 -26.99 -16.17
N ARG A 451 4.61 -26.74 -15.08
CA ARG A 451 3.29 -26.06 -15.10
C ARG A 451 3.25 -24.77 -14.27
N HIS A 452 4.34 -24.02 -14.28
CA HIS A 452 4.55 -22.89 -13.37
C HIS A 452 3.45 -21.83 -13.47
N GLU A 453 3.05 -21.46 -14.69
CA GLU A 453 1.96 -20.49 -14.90
C GLU A 453 0.60 -21.00 -14.42
N HIS A 454 0.33 -22.30 -14.54
CA HIS A 454 -0.91 -22.90 -14.05
C HIS A 454 -0.95 -22.90 -12.53
N LEU A 455 0.16 -23.27 -11.90
CA LEU A 455 0.29 -23.28 -10.44
C LEU A 455 0.05 -21.89 -9.86
N LYS A 456 0.61 -20.84 -10.48
CA LYS A 456 0.34 -19.45 -10.07
C LYS A 456 -1.15 -19.12 -10.08
N HIS A 457 -1.81 -19.42 -11.20
CA HIS A 457 -3.25 -19.15 -11.34
C HIS A 457 -4.07 -19.96 -10.33
N LEU A 458 -3.77 -21.24 -10.13
CA LEU A 458 -4.45 -22.06 -9.15
C LEU A 458 -4.31 -21.49 -7.74
N LEU A 459 -3.07 -21.23 -7.28
CA LEU A 459 -2.81 -20.72 -5.93
C LEU A 459 -3.47 -19.37 -5.68
N PHE A 460 -3.52 -18.50 -6.70
CA PHE A 460 -4.17 -17.18 -6.62
C PHE A 460 -5.64 -17.28 -6.22
N TYR A 461 -6.40 -18.22 -6.79
CA TYR A 461 -7.81 -18.40 -6.49
C TYR A 461 -8.06 -19.34 -5.30
N LEU A 462 -7.20 -20.35 -5.15
CA LEU A 462 -7.40 -21.42 -4.18
C LEU A 462 -7.18 -20.93 -2.74
N HIS A 463 -6.09 -20.20 -2.45
CA HIS A 463 -5.82 -19.74 -1.09
C HIS A 463 -6.97 -18.91 -0.48
N PRO A 464 -7.47 -17.84 -1.14
CA PRO A 464 -8.56 -17.05 -0.58
C PRO A 464 -9.82 -17.88 -0.34
N MET A 465 -10.09 -18.86 -1.21
CA MET A 465 -11.24 -19.76 -1.06
C MET A 465 -11.10 -20.64 0.18
N LEU A 466 -9.96 -21.32 0.34
CA LEU A 466 -9.71 -22.21 1.49
C LEU A 466 -9.73 -21.46 2.83
N VAL A 467 -9.26 -20.21 2.84
CA VAL A 467 -9.33 -19.32 4.01
C VAL A 467 -10.78 -18.99 4.37
N ARG A 468 -11.62 -18.64 3.39
CA ARG A 468 -13.05 -18.38 3.62
C ARG A 468 -13.80 -19.63 4.10
N GLN A 469 -13.33 -20.81 3.71
CA GLN A 469 -13.85 -22.10 4.20
C GLN A 469 -13.35 -22.47 5.60
N GLN A 470 -12.51 -21.63 6.23
CA GLN A 470 -11.98 -21.84 7.59
C GLN A 470 -11.29 -23.21 7.77
N LEU A 471 -10.53 -23.65 6.78
CA LEU A 471 -9.78 -24.90 6.84
C LEU A 471 -8.43 -24.71 7.56
N ASP A 472 -7.99 -25.69 8.34
CA ASP A 472 -6.56 -25.87 8.67
C ASP A 472 -5.95 -26.64 7.49
N TYR A 473 -5.18 -25.98 6.63
CA TYR A 473 -4.70 -26.60 5.41
C TYR A 473 -3.22 -26.36 5.12
N GLY A 474 -2.63 -27.25 4.33
CA GLY A 474 -1.33 -27.06 3.69
C GLY A 474 -1.37 -27.47 2.22
N ILE A 475 -0.65 -26.74 1.38
CA ILE A 475 -0.55 -27.03 -0.05
C ILE A 475 0.81 -27.65 -0.37
N TYR A 476 0.82 -28.83 -1.00
CA TYR A 476 2.02 -29.58 -1.36
C TYR A 476 2.08 -29.76 -2.88
N VAL A 477 3.12 -29.21 -3.49
CA VAL A 477 3.40 -29.32 -4.92
C VAL A 477 4.48 -30.38 -5.11
N ILE A 478 4.09 -31.50 -5.70
CA ILE A 478 4.95 -32.68 -5.83
C ILE A 478 5.52 -32.73 -7.24
N ASN A 479 6.77 -32.27 -7.38
CA ASN A 479 7.45 -32.19 -8.67
C ASN A 479 8.15 -33.50 -9.01
N GLN A 480 7.94 -33.99 -10.23
CA GLN A 480 8.69 -35.13 -10.75
C GLN A 480 10.04 -34.69 -11.33
N ASP A 481 11.12 -35.13 -10.69
CA ASP A 481 12.51 -34.90 -11.11
C ASP A 481 12.83 -35.65 -12.42
N GLY A 482 13.68 -35.04 -13.25
CA GLY A 482 14.15 -35.60 -14.52
C GLY A 482 13.11 -35.61 -15.67
N GLU A 483 13.52 -36.18 -16.80
CA GLU A 483 12.79 -36.17 -18.09
C GLU A 483 12.05 -37.49 -18.40
N GLY A 484 12.01 -38.45 -17.47
CA GLY A 484 11.28 -39.71 -17.67
C GLY A 484 9.76 -39.50 -17.72
N VAL A 485 9.00 -40.49 -18.21
CA VAL A 485 7.54 -40.39 -18.41
C VAL A 485 6.81 -39.93 -17.14
N PHE A 486 5.85 -39.01 -17.27
CA PHE A 486 5.11 -38.46 -16.13
C PHE A 486 4.20 -39.51 -15.47
N ASN A 487 4.09 -39.49 -14.14
CA ASN A 487 3.21 -40.40 -13.39
C ASN A 487 2.48 -39.65 -12.28
N ARG A 488 1.32 -39.11 -12.66
CA ARG A 488 0.45 -38.29 -11.82
C ARG A 488 -0.01 -39.01 -10.55
N ALA A 489 -0.50 -40.25 -10.70
CA ALA A 489 -0.99 -41.07 -9.60
C ALA A 489 0.08 -41.39 -8.55
N LYS A 490 1.29 -41.75 -8.99
CA LYS A 490 2.41 -42.00 -8.08
C LYS A 490 2.83 -40.74 -7.31
N LEU A 491 2.80 -39.56 -7.94
CA LEU A 491 3.09 -38.29 -7.26
C LEU A 491 2.02 -37.94 -6.21
N MET A 492 0.76 -38.31 -6.43
CA MET A 492 -0.29 -38.15 -5.41
C MET A 492 -0.02 -39.04 -4.18
N ASN A 493 0.43 -40.28 -4.37
CA ASN A 493 0.87 -41.14 -3.27
C ASN A 493 2.07 -40.55 -2.52
N VAL A 494 3.06 -40.01 -3.25
CA VAL A 494 4.21 -39.31 -2.65
C VAL A 494 3.74 -38.12 -1.81
N GLY A 495 2.84 -37.30 -2.34
CA GLY A 495 2.31 -36.16 -1.62
C GLY A 495 1.56 -36.54 -0.35
N PHE A 496 0.76 -37.60 -0.38
CA PHE A 496 0.15 -38.16 0.83
C PHE A 496 1.20 -38.57 1.87
N ALA A 497 2.22 -39.32 1.44
CA ALA A 497 3.27 -39.83 2.33
C ALA A 497 4.13 -38.71 2.94
N GLU A 498 4.48 -37.68 2.16
CA GLU A 498 5.30 -36.56 2.64
C GLU A 498 4.49 -35.56 3.49
N ALA A 499 3.23 -35.27 3.13
CA ALA A 499 2.39 -34.36 3.91
C ALA A 499 2.17 -34.87 5.34
N LEU A 500 2.02 -36.20 5.51
CA LEU A 500 1.87 -36.83 6.84
C LEU A 500 3.14 -36.77 7.70
N LYS A 501 4.32 -36.55 7.12
CA LYS A 501 5.56 -36.31 7.90
C LYS A 501 5.61 -34.89 8.46
N ASP A 502 4.88 -33.97 7.83
CA ASP A 502 4.90 -32.55 8.15
C ASP A 502 3.80 -32.17 9.16
N TYR A 503 2.60 -32.74 9.02
CA TYR A 503 1.47 -32.47 9.91
C TYR A 503 0.46 -33.62 9.94
N ASP A 504 -0.31 -33.75 11.03
CA ASP A 504 -1.31 -34.81 11.19
C ASP A 504 -2.61 -34.48 10.44
N TYR A 505 -2.53 -34.51 9.12
CA TYR A 505 -3.67 -34.35 8.23
C TYR A 505 -4.61 -35.54 8.30
N GLU A 506 -5.91 -35.25 8.33
CA GLU A 506 -6.97 -36.26 8.33
C GLU A 506 -7.69 -36.31 6.98
N CYS A 507 -7.51 -35.28 6.15
CA CYS A 507 -8.12 -35.15 4.84
C CYS A 507 -7.09 -34.80 3.77
N PHE A 508 -7.24 -35.41 2.59
CA PHE A 508 -6.37 -35.19 1.44
C PHE A 508 -7.21 -34.81 0.23
N VAL A 509 -6.93 -33.65 -0.35
CA VAL A 509 -7.52 -33.21 -1.62
C VAL A 509 -6.46 -33.36 -2.70
N PHE A 510 -6.71 -34.20 -3.69
CA PHE A 510 -5.85 -34.38 -4.84
C PHE A 510 -6.36 -33.49 -5.97
N SER A 511 -5.53 -32.54 -6.40
CA SER A 511 -5.95 -31.48 -7.33
C SER A 511 -5.03 -31.39 -8.52
N ASP A 512 -5.60 -31.39 -9.72
CA ASP A 512 -4.88 -30.96 -10.91
C ASP A 512 -4.46 -29.50 -10.81
N VAL A 513 -3.25 -29.21 -11.31
CA VAL A 513 -2.65 -27.87 -11.28
C VAL A 513 -3.38 -26.87 -12.19
N ASP A 514 -4.14 -27.35 -13.17
CA ASP A 514 -4.82 -26.56 -14.18
C ASP A 514 -6.33 -26.38 -13.94
N LEU A 515 -6.89 -26.92 -12.86
CA LEU A 515 -8.31 -26.82 -12.54
C LEU A 515 -8.56 -25.84 -11.39
N VAL A 516 -9.22 -24.72 -11.72
CA VAL A 516 -9.59 -23.68 -10.75
C VAL A 516 -11.07 -23.79 -10.38
N PRO A 517 -11.43 -23.91 -9.08
CA PRO A 517 -12.83 -23.93 -8.65
C PRO A 517 -13.48 -22.58 -8.91
N MET A 518 -14.74 -22.59 -9.37
CA MET A 518 -15.48 -21.38 -9.72
C MET A 518 -16.46 -20.91 -8.63
N ASP A 519 -16.66 -21.72 -7.59
CA ASP A 519 -17.63 -21.47 -6.53
C ASP A 519 -17.06 -21.91 -5.18
N ASP A 520 -17.01 -21.00 -4.22
CA ASP A 520 -16.42 -21.24 -2.91
C ASP A 520 -17.33 -22.03 -1.96
N ARG A 521 -18.58 -22.32 -2.37
CA ARG A 521 -19.45 -23.30 -1.72
C ARG A 521 -19.01 -24.74 -2.01
N ASN A 522 -18.10 -24.96 -2.96
CA ASN A 522 -17.49 -26.26 -3.17
C ASN A 522 -16.43 -26.50 -2.09
N LEU A 523 -16.82 -27.17 -1.01
CA LEU A 523 -15.99 -27.30 0.19
C LEU A 523 -14.81 -28.26 -0.04
N TYR A 524 -13.59 -27.76 0.10
CA TYR A 524 -12.32 -28.51 -0.06
C TYR A 524 -11.98 -29.27 1.22
N ARG A 525 -12.87 -30.20 1.59
CA ARG A 525 -12.74 -31.07 2.75
C ARG A 525 -13.23 -32.48 2.41
N CYS A 526 -13.02 -33.39 3.34
CA CYS A 526 -13.42 -34.77 3.21
C CYS A 526 -14.82 -34.99 3.80
N PHE A 527 -15.45 -36.06 3.34
CA PHE A 527 -16.81 -36.46 3.72
C PHE A 527 -16.81 -37.97 4.03
N GLU A 528 -17.93 -38.49 4.54
CA GLU A 528 -18.12 -39.93 4.83
C GLU A 528 -17.79 -40.85 3.65
N SER A 529 -18.08 -40.38 2.43
CA SER A 529 -17.75 -41.04 1.17
C SER A 529 -16.70 -40.23 0.41
N PRO A 530 -15.72 -40.87 -0.27
CA PRO A 530 -14.80 -40.21 -1.19
C PRO A 530 -15.51 -39.20 -2.08
N ARG A 531 -14.98 -37.98 -2.15
CA ARG A 531 -15.63 -36.83 -2.79
C ARG A 531 -15.00 -36.54 -4.14
N HIS A 532 -15.80 -36.50 -5.19
CA HIS A 532 -15.38 -35.92 -6.47
C HIS A 532 -15.82 -34.45 -6.52
N LEU A 533 -14.86 -33.52 -6.55
CA LEU A 533 -15.12 -32.08 -6.45
C LEU A 533 -15.39 -31.46 -7.84
N SER A 534 -14.66 -31.89 -8.87
CA SER A 534 -14.71 -31.31 -10.23
C SER A 534 -15.74 -31.98 -11.15
N VAL A 535 -17.02 -31.90 -10.78
CA VAL A 535 -18.12 -32.56 -11.53
C VAL A 535 -18.50 -31.87 -12.84
N ALA A 536 -18.18 -30.58 -12.98
CA ALA A 536 -18.57 -29.76 -14.13
C ALA A 536 -17.37 -28.90 -14.58
N ILE A 537 -16.56 -29.41 -15.51
CA ILE A 537 -15.38 -28.70 -16.04
C ILE A 537 -15.73 -28.05 -17.37
N ASP A 538 -15.31 -26.79 -17.59
CA ASP A 538 -15.60 -26.02 -18.81
C ASP A 538 -15.13 -26.73 -20.11
N LYS A 539 -13.99 -27.43 -20.09
CA LYS A 539 -13.51 -28.28 -21.18
C LYS A 539 -14.52 -29.34 -21.63
N PHE A 540 -15.37 -29.81 -20.74
CA PHE A 540 -16.43 -30.79 -21.01
C PHE A 540 -17.80 -30.12 -21.07
N ASN A 541 -17.86 -28.83 -21.44
CA ASN A 541 -19.08 -28.02 -21.47
C ASN A 541 -19.85 -28.04 -20.14
N PHE A 542 -19.13 -28.09 -19.02
CA PHE A 542 -19.68 -28.21 -17.67
C PHE A 542 -20.54 -29.47 -17.45
N GLN A 543 -20.32 -30.52 -18.24
CA GLN A 543 -20.95 -31.82 -18.07
C GLN A 543 -19.97 -32.85 -17.52
N LEU A 544 -20.48 -33.78 -16.73
CA LEU A 544 -19.69 -34.92 -16.25
C LEU A 544 -19.42 -35.85 -17.45
N PRO A 545 -18.17 -36.19 -17.79
CA PRO A 545 -17.86 -36.99 -18.98
C PRO A 545 -18.57 -38.36 -19.01
N TYR A 546 -18.63 -39.02 -17.86
CA TYR A 546 -19.33 -40.28 -17.64
C TYR A 546 -19.52 -40.54 -16.14
N ASN A 547 -20.46 -41.41 -15.76
CA ASN A 547 -20.89 -41.58 -14.36
C ASN A 547 -19.79 -42.11 -13.42
N THR A 548 -18.79 -42.82 -13.96
CA THR A 548 -17.65 -43.36 -13.20
C THR A 548 -16.46 -42.40 -13.15
N TYR A 549 -16.58 -41.19 -13.71
CA TYR A 549 -15.47 -40.24 -13.75
C TYR A 549 -15.10 -39.74 -12.34
N PHE A 550 -13.81 -39.82 -12.01
CA PHE A 550 -13.23 -39.41 -10.73
C PHE A 550 -11.96 -38.55 -10.89
N GLY A 551 -11.71 -38.03 -12.10
CA GLY A 551 -10.53 -37.23 -12.41
C GLY A 551 -10.66 -35.76 -12.09
N GLY A 552 -9.56 -35.02 -12.21
CA GLY A 552 -9.50 -33.59 -11.90
C GLY A 552 -9.18 -33.29 -10.44
N VAL A 553 -10.21 -33.09 -9.62
CA VAL A 553 -10.10 -32.77 -8.20
C VAL A 553 -10.98 -33.69 -7.37
N SER A 554 -10.36 -34.41 -6.43
CA SER A 554 -11.04 -35.34 -5.51
C SER A 554 -10.55 -35.17 -4.07
N ALA A 555 -11.35 -35.60 -3.09
CA ALA A 555 -10.98 -35.57 -1.68
C ALA A 555 -11.26 -36.92 -1.00
N MET A 556 -10.32 -37.41 -0.21
CA MET A 556 -10.42 -38.65 0.54
C MET A 556 -9.84 -38.47 1.95
N SER A 557 -10.52 -39.01 2.95
CA SER A 557 -9.96 -39.06 4.30
C SER A 557 -8.72 -39.96 4.34
N LYS A 558 -7.87 -39.76 5.34
CA LYS A 558 -6.70 -40.63 5.61
C LYS A 558 -7.10 -42.10 5.61
N GLN A 559 -8.21 -42.43 6.27
CA GLN A 559 -8.72 -43.80 6.36
C GLN A 559 -9.21 -44.32 5.00
N GLN A 560 -10.00 -43.53 4.26
CA GLN A 560 -10.48 -43.91 2.92
C GLN A 560 -9.31 -44.19 1.98
N PHE A 561 -8.29 -43.32 1.97
CA PHE A 561 -7.13 -43.45 1.10
C PHE A 561 -6.29 -44.69 1.43
N LEU A 562 -6.05 -44.96 2.72
CA LEU A 562 -5.33 -46.15 3.16
C LEU A 562 -6.12 -47.44 2.88
N THR A 563 -7.45 -47.40 3.02
CA THR A 563 -8.33 -48.57 2.77
C THR A 563 -8.20 -49.07 1.34
N VAL A 564 -8.04 -48.16 0.36
CA VAL A 564 -7.88 -48.51 -1.07
C VAL A 564 -6.43 -48.71 -1.49
N ASN A 565 -5.49 -48.72 -0.53
CA ASN A 565 -4.05 -48.75 -0.77
C ASN A 565 -3.55 -47.59 -1.67
N GLY A 566 -4.16 -46.41 -1.59
CA GLY A 566 -3.80 -45.25 -2.41
C GLY A 566 -4.00 -45.43 -3.93
N PHE A 567 -3.38 -44.55 -4.71
CA PHE A 567 -3.41 -44.60 -6.18
C PHE A 567 -2.48 -45.69 -6.75
N PRO A 568 -2.70 -46.20 -7.97
CA PRO A 568 -1.76 -47.12 -8.61
C PRO A 568 -0.43 -46.43 -8.99
N ASN A 569 0.72 -47.07 -8.75
CA ASN A 569 2.02 -46.52 -9.16
C ASN A 569 2.41 -46.90 -10.60
N ALA A 570 1.70 -47.84 -11.24
CA ALA A 570 2.08 -48.37 -12.56
C ALA A 570 1.59 -47.53 -13.76
N TYR A 571 0.84 -46.45 -13.55
CA TYR A 571 0.29 -45.61 -14.63
C TYR A 571 1.29 -44.54 -15.08
N TRP A 572 2.08 -44.88 -16.09
CA TRP A 572 3.01 -43.96 -16.75
C TRP A 572 2.35 -43.35 -17.99
N GLY A 573 2.44 -42.03 -18.15
CA GLY A 573 1.80 -41.27 -19.21
C GLY A 573 0.32 -41.02 -18.92
N TRP A 574 -0.39 -40.44 -19.90
CA TRP A 574 -1.76 -40.00 -19.70
C TRP A 574 -2.77 -41.15 -19.76
N GLY A 575 -3.68 -41.17 -18.78
CA GLY A 575 -4.99 -41.82 -18.85
C GLY A 575 -5.13 -43.08 -17.99
N GLY A 576 -6.33 -43.26 -17.43
CA GLY A 576 -6.80 -44.49 -16.76
C GLY A 576 -6.51 -44.57 -15.26
N GLU A 577 -5.69 -43.69 -14.69
CA GLU A 577 -5.35 -43.74 -13.26
C GLU A 577 -6.51 -43.29 -12.35
N ASP A 578 -7.31 -42.33 -12.79
CA ASP A 578 -8.49 -41.86 -12.06
C ASP A 578 -9.62 -42.91 -12.09
N ASP A 579 -9.76 -43.62 -13.21
CA ASP A 579 -10.71 -44.72 -13.38
C ASP A 579 -10.33 -45.94 -12.52
N ASP A 580 -9.03 -46.21 -12.36
CA ASP A 580 -8.52 -47.23 -11.45
C ASP A 580 -8.88 -46.87 -10.00
N MET A 581 -8.67 -45.62 -9.59
CA MET A 581 -9.08 -45.14 -8.26
C MET A 581 -10.60 -45.28 -8.05
N TYR A 582 -11.43 -44.93 -9.04
CA TYR A 582 -12.87 -45.18 -8.97
C TYR A 582 -13.17 -46.67 -8.68
N LYS A 583 -12.53 -47.59 -9.42
CA LYS A 583 -12.73 -49.03 -9.21
C LYS A 583 -12.28 -49.50 -7.83
N ARG A 584 -11.15 -49.02 -7.32
CA ARG A 584 -10.68 -49.33 -5.96
C ARG A 584 -11.71 -48.91 -4.92
N ILE A 585 -12.25 -47.69 -5.02
CA ILE A 585 -13.29 -47.19 -4.11
C ILE A 585 -14.51 -48.14 -4.11
N ILE A 586 -15.02 -48.51 -5.29
CA ILE A 586 -16.18 -49.40 -5.41
C ILE A 586 -15.87 -50.83 -4.92
N PHE A 587 -14.68 -51.37 -5.18
CA PHE A 587 -14.30 -52.71 -4.72
C PHE A 587 -14.14 -52.81 -3.21
N HIS A 588 -13.83 -51.71 -2.54
CA HIS A 588 -13.84 -51.60 -1.08
C HIS A 588 -15.22 -51.20 -0.50
N GLY A 589 -16.29 -51.28 -1.31
CA GLY A 589 -17.67 -51.09 -0.85
C GLY A 589 -18.04 -49.63 -0.53
N MET A 590 -17.19 -48.68 -0.90
CA MET A 590 -17.47 -47.25 -0.73
C MET A 590 -18.24 -46.70 -1.93
N SER A 591 -18.99 -45.62 -1.71
CA SER A 591 -19.65 -44.83 -2.75
C SER A 591 -18.92 -43.51 -2.99
N ILE A 592 -19.16 -42.86 -4.13
CA ILE A 592 -18.60 -41.54 -4.42
C ILE A 592 -19.66 -40.47 -4.19
N SER A 593 -19.32 -39.46 -3.41
CA SER A 593 -20.16 -38.27 -3.22
C SER A 593 -19.73 -37.15 -4.18
N ARG A 594 -20.69 -36.32 -4.59
CA ARG A 594 -20.50 -35.22 -5.54
C ARG A 594 -21.28 -33.98 -5.10
N PRO A 595 -20.76 -32.75 -5.30
CA PRO A 595 -21.55 -31.53 -5.22
C PRO A 595 -22.57 -31.48 -6.37
N ASP A 596 -23.53 -30.56 -6.27
CA ASP A 596 -24.42 -30.26 -7.39
C ASP A 596 -23.63 -29.61 -8.56
N HIS A 597 -24.22 -29.65 -9.75
CA HIS A 597 -23.59 -29.18 -10.99
C HIS A 597 -23.33 -27.66 -11.04
N ILE A 598 -23.94 -26.86 -10.16
CA ILE A 598 -23.68 -25.42 -10.08
C ILE A 598 -22.46 -25.19 -9.19
N THR A 599 -22.48 -25.78 -8.00
CA THR A 599 -21.40 -25.65 -7.02
C THR A 599 -20.09 -26.29 -7.49
N GLY A 600 -20.15 -27.46 -8.13
CA GLY A 600 -18.95 -28.19 -8.55
C GLY A 600 -18.36 -27.76 -9.90
N LYS A 601 -18.51 -26.47 -10.27
CA LYS A 601 -17.95 -25.92 -11.51
C LYS A 601 -16.47 -25.60 -11.40
N TYR A 602 -15.74 -25.97 -12.44
CA TYR A 602 -14.31 -25.70 -12.59
C TYR A 602 -14.00 -25.09 -13.95
N ARG A 603 -13.00 -24.23 -13.96
CA ARG A 603 -12.39 -23.70 -15.17
C ARG A 603 -11.02 -24.35 -15.35
N MET A 604 -10.81 -24.95 -16.51
CA MET A 604 -9.51 -25.46 -16.92
C MET A 604 -8.69 -24.35 -17.55
N ILE A 605 -7.49 -24.12 -17.02
CA ILE A 605 -6.49 -23.26 -17.64
C ILE A 605 -6.00 -23.96 -18.91
N LYS A 606 -6.16 -23.30 -20.07
CA LYS A 606 -5.88 -23.91 -21.37
C LYS A 606 -4.38 -24.14 -21.57
N HIS A 607 -4.03 -25.30 -22.09
CA HIS A 607 -2.68 -25.67 -22.48
C HIS A 607 -2.67 -26.71 -23.60
N GLU A 608 -1.54 -26.83 -24.30
CA GLU A 608 -1.26 -27.96 -25.19
C GLU A 608 -0.80 -29.17 -24.37
N ARG A 609 -0.92 -30.39 -24.91
CA ARG A 609 -0.43 -31.58 -24.20
C ARG A 609 1.07 -31.48 -23.97
N ASP A 610 1.50 -31.79 -22.74
CA ASP A 610 2.91 -31.74 -22.37
C ASP A 610 3.68 -32.91 -23.01
N LYS A 611 4.93 -32.65 -23.39
CA LYS A 611 5.89 -33.70 -23.72
C LYS A 611 6.08 -34.63 -22.51
N HIS A 612 6.26 -35.92 -22.76
CA HIS A 612 6.41 -36.96 -21.74
C HIS A 612 5.15 -37.23 -20.90
N ASN A 613 3.98 -36.78 -21.38
CA ASN A 613 2.66 -37.12 -20.85
C ASN A 613 1.71 -37.53 -22.00
N GLU A 614 2.25 -38.24 -22.98
CA GLU A 614 1.49 -38.77 -24.11
C GLU A 614 0.48 -39.83 -23.65
N ALA A 615 -0.59 -40.02 -24.42
CA ALA A 615 -1.56 -41.07 -24.14
C ALA A 615 -0.90 -42.44 -24.20
N ASN A 616 -0.96 -43.20 -23.12
CA ASN A 616 -0.36 -44.52 -23.07
C ASN A 616 -1.39 -45.59 -23.51
N PRO A 617 -1.18 -46.26 -24.66
CA PRO A 617 -2.15 -47.22 -25.17
C PRO A 617 -2.32 -48.46 -24.29
N LYS A 618 -1.38 -48.72 -23.36
CA LYS A 618 -1.44 -49.86 -22.43
C LYS A 618 -2.21 -49.57 -21.14
N ASN A 619 -2.50 -48.30 -20.83
CA ASN A 619 -3.19 -47.96 -19.59
C ASN A 619 -4.66 -48.46 -19.54
N PRO A 620 -5.44 -48.44 -20.63
CA PRO A 620 -6.78 -49.02 -20.64
C PRO A 620 -6.82 -50.49 -20.21
N ASP A 621 -5.83 -51.30 -20.61
CA ASP A 621 -5.78 -52.72 -20.27
C ASP A 621 -5.61 -52.97 -18.76
N LYS A 622 -4.85 -52.10 -18.08
CA LYS A 622 -4.59 -52.21 -16.63
C LYS A 622 -5.89 -52.11 -15.82
N LEU A 623 -6.90 -51.40 -16.32
CA LEU A 623 -8.20 -51.27 -15.66
C LEU A 623 -8.94 -52.61 -15.50
N PHE A 624 -8.71 -53.58 -16.39
CA PHE A 624 -9.33 -54.90 -16.23
C PHE A 624 -8.73 -55.69 -15.06
N HIS A 625 -7.50 -55.34 -14.65
CA HIS A 625 -6.75 -56.03 -13.61
C HIS A 625 -6.76 -55.30 -12.26
N THR A 626 -7.47 -54.17 -12.12
CA THR A 626 -7.49 -53.37 -10.87
C THR A 626 -7.77 -54.22 -9.62
N ARG A 627 -8.72 -55.16 -9.69
CA ARG A 627 -9.07 -56.02 -8.55
C ARG A 627 -7.90 -56.93 -8.12
N GLU A 628 -7.07 -57.34 -9.06
CA GLU A 628 -5.93 -58.25 -8.83
C GLU A 628 -4.67 -57.50 -8.37
N THR A 629 -4.57 -56.22 -8.75
CA THR A 629 -3.38 -55.40 -8.55
C THR A 629 -3.50 -54.39 -7.41
N MET A 630 -4.71 -53.97 -7.00
CA MET A 630 -4.87 -52.87 -6.03
C MET A 630 -4.18 -53.11 -4.68
N ASP A 631 -4.12 -54.36 -4.21
CA ASP A 631 -3.41 -54.72 -2.97
C ASP A 631 -1.89 -54.87 -3.13
N LYS A 632 -1.39 -54.88 -4.38
CA LYS A 632 0.02 -55.09 -4.75
C LYS A 632 0.68 -53.87 -5.38
N ASP A 633 -0.11 -52.90 -5.84
CA ASP A 633 0.34 -51.65 -6.45
C ASP A 633 -0.40 -50.47 -5.79
N GLY A 634 0.32 -49.72 -4.97
CA GLY A 634 -0.27 -48.63 -4.20
C GLY A 634 0.71 -47.98 -3.21
N ILE A 635 0.20 -47.39 -2.14
CA ILE A 635 1.04 -46.84 -1.06
C ILE A 635 2.04 -47.87 -0.53
N ASN A 636 1.61 -49.13 -0.38
CA ASN A 636 2.46 -50.19 0.19
C ASN A 636 3.68 -50.55 -0.66
N THR A 637 3.70 -50.19 -1.94
CA THR A 637 4.81 -50.41 -2.88
C THR A 637 5.42 -49.11 -3.40
N LEU A 638 5.08 -47.98 -2.77
CA LEU A 638 5.57 -46.66 -3.13
C LEU A 638 7.10 -46.55 -2.92
N ASN A 639 7.82 -46.24 -3.99
CA ASN A 639 9.28 -46.14 -4.00
C ASN A 639 9.72 -44.91 -4.80
N TYR A 640 10.43 -44.01 -4.14
CA TYR A 640 10.89 -42.71 -4.64
C TYR A 640 12.06 -42.20 -3.78
N THR A 641 12.72 -41.14 -4.24
CA THR A 641 13.76 -40.42 -3.47
C THR A 641 13.43 -38.94 -3.49
N VAL A 642 13.35 -38.32 -2.32
CA VAL A 642 13.23 -36.85 -2.20
C VAL A 642 14.59 -36.23 -2.52
N LYS A 643 14.63 -35.37 -3.54
CA LYS A 643 15.82 -34.62 -3.94
C LYS A 643 15.90 -33.30 -3.20
N GLU A 644 14.76 -32.64 -3.02
CA GLU A 644 14.66 -31.32 -2.43
C GLU A 644 13.28 -31.10 -1.80
N ILE A 645 13.24 -30.40 -0.67
CA ILE A 645 12.02 -29.84 -0.09
C ILE A 645 12.25 -28.35 0.11
N VAL A 646 11.44 -27.52 -0.54
CA VAL A 646 11.46 -26.07 -0.37
C VAL A 646 10.13 -25.63 0.19
N LYS A 647 10.14 -25.10 1.42
CA LYS A 647 8.95 -24.49 2.02
C LYS A 647 8.81 -23.06 1.49
N ASP A 648 8.03 -22.89 0.43
CA ASP A 648 7.57 -21.59 -0.01
C ASP A 648 6.40 -21.12 0.87
N ARG A 649 6.03 -19.84 0.79
CA ARG A 649 4.92 -19.28 1.57
C ARG A 649 3.55 -19.71 1.07
N LEU A 650 3.41 -20.02 -0.21
CA LEU A 650 2.14 -20.44 -0.81
C LEU A 650 2.02 -21.96 -0.89
N TYR A 651 3.13 -22.69 -0.86
CA TYR A 651 3.13 -24.15 -0.94
C TYR A 651 4.45 -24.73 -0.41
N THR A 652 4.44 -26.02 -0.08
CA THR A 652 5.65 -26.81 0.08
C THR A 652 5.96 -27.49 -1.24
N PHE A 653 7.08 -27.14 -1.85
CA PHE A 653 7.60 -27.80 -3.05
C PHE A 653 8.41 -29.02 -2.65
N ILE A 654 8.11 -30.17 -3.25
CA ILE A 654 8.81 -31.42 -3.00
C ILE A 654 9.26 -31.99 -4.34
N ASN A 655 10.56 -31.90 -4.63
CA ASN A 655 11.16 -32.48 -5.83
C ASN A 655 11.54 -33.93 -5.57
N VAL A 656 10.99 -34.86 -6.37
CA VAL A 656 11.14 -36.30 -6.16
C VAL A 656 11.51 -37.05 -7.42
N ASP A 657 12.48 -37.94 -7.28
CA ASP A 657 12.80 -38.95 -8.27
C ASP A 657 11.98 -40.21 -7.98
N ILE A 658 11.04 -40.49 -8.88
CA ILE A 658 10.13 -41.63 -8.78
C ILE A 658 10.58 -42.84 -9.60
N LYS A 659 11.85 -42.87 -10.04
CA LYS A 659 12.44 -43.90 -10.92
C LYS A 659 11.66 -44.04 -12.22
N ALA A 660 11.41 -42.90 -12.88
CA ALA A 660 10.63 -42.86 -14.11
C ALA A 660 11.34 -43.61 -15.25
N PRO A 661 10.62 -44.42 -16.05
CA PRO A 661 11.17 -44.99 -17.25
C PRO A 661 11.48 -43.88 -18.25
N ILE A 662 12.55 -44.05 -19.01
CA ILE A 662 12.89 -43.15 -20.12
C ILE A 662 11.83 -43.34 -21.20
N SER A 663 11.39 -42.23 -21.80
CA SER A 663 10.36 -42.17 -22.84
C SER A 663 10.75 -42.88 -24.12
#